data_AF-A0A915YK90-F1
#
_entry.id   AF-A0A915YK90-F1
#
_cell.length_a   1.000
_cell.length_b   1.000
_cell.length_c   1.000
_cell.angle_alpha   90.00
_cell.angle_beta   90.00
_cell.angle_gamma   90.00
#
_symmetry.space_group_name_H-M   'P 1'
#
loop_
_entity.id
_entity.type
_entity.pdbx_description
1 polymer ?
#
loop_
_entity_poly.entity_id
_entity_poly.type
_entity_poly.pdbx_seq_one_letter_code
_entity_poly.pdbx_strand_id
1 'polypeptide(L)'
;MNYKLLLGVVYLCSIAILTEAQDYKQLMNDMNVNFYDVCKEAEKYFETHDKGKGSGWKAYQRWRAWNEDRYYPSGDRKTIDPFFLKKAYHDFLSNNPQPESLYPTGWKDLGPYDANTITTHYSPGIGRVECFYVNPANPQQMYLGSRSGGFWRTGDGGGTWQNTSDFLIASGVNTMDASPTDADSVLINIRNATNGASHGIFLSGDAGNTWTLTNFNPSNLGWGGLGDNDQIYKIAYHPTIAGLVFIGTSKGLYRSTDNLQTWTQLISNTDITDIEFHPASANIIYLYDNYYWGSNQSLILRSTDFGLTFSPSATIAGNNDAEGFIAVTPACPNCVYFASDNGVWRSDDAGQNFTFLVNPPSSCDGFAVSDTDSLHMHYGYLDTYFSNDGGYTFSQVTDWANGNPDTTYIHADLRTAECINGVFYAGTDGYLCKSPNNGLSWYRMNDGTGIREFYAVGVSQSNWQVHMAGSQDNGTSILSDSGWIEWNGGDGMEAIVQPLNDQWMIGSWQFGTRQRTQDGGQSRNGINSPDGGNGDWQAPLMFDPNLQMKVYHCMDSLYVSDEFGDGWYTVGTPSFTGNIKVAAVAENNSDRIILVRYSDIELSQDGGQTYTSIANGLPGHSITDVAFDPKDDNTILVTYSRYQNDNEKIYISHDLGQTWTNITYNLGNMPLRTVVVDHTDASNIYVGAEIGVYYKPMNGTTWTLYNPNLANTTVRDLEIQYGANTLKAATWGRGLWEYTLVGRNDFPAILTTNITNPPTSTLPKDGMDQDVTAVISYANNLTSVYVKWSIDNPTFDSTIVMQNTMDSTWQTIQPIPNYPGGTKMYFKVYAVGNNGDTTETYKFMYTVRALEYCTASGNMAYSTSITAVDFGGINKTSAKLQPYTDYTTTDSANVVVTNNYNLNVNLNTDGNYAIYAKAWIDWNRDFDFDDPGEEYDMGFAQNTTNGPTSLSPVTVTVPANAVVGETRMRVACFYNAPPTACMNGVDGEVEDYAIIVNPLGLSVQNKISSPVQIYPNPTTGKFAVDLGKLYQSIRVEITDVSGKLIYTTQKENTRFMNLKLKEAAGVYLLKLQVDNEIGTYKVIKE
;
A
#
# COMPACT_ATOMS: atom_id res chain seq x y z
N MET A 1 -22.87 89.63 -19.80
CA MET A 1 -22.05 89.61 -21.04
C MET A 1 -21.24 88.32 -21.00
N ASN A 2 -21.75 87.21 -21.53
CA ASN A 2 -21.74 86.75 -22.93
C ASN A 2 -20.46 85.97 -23.34
N TYR A 3 -20.65 84.65 -23.53
CA TYR A 3 -19.90 83.63 -24.30
C TYR A 3 -18.48 83.25 -23.80
N LYS A 4 -18.07 81.97 -23.68
CA LYS A 4 -18.24 80.78 -24.54
C LYS A 4 -18.12 79.46 -23.77
N LEU A 5 -18.86 78.44 -24.22
CA LEU A 5 -18.66 77.01 -23.94
C LEU A 5 -17.38 76.48 -24.60
N LEU A 6 -16.64 75.58 -23.93
CA LEU A 6 -16.08 74.36 -24.53
C LEU A 6 -15.77 73.32 -23.44
N LEU A 7 -16.16 72.07 -23.69
CA LEU A 7 -16.00 70.89 -22.83
C LEU A 7 -14.54 70.64 -22.43
N GLY A 8 -14.30 70.38 -21.15
CA GLY A 8 -13.09 69.73 -20.64
C GLY A 8 -13.48 68.45 -19.91
N VAL A 9 -13.23 67.29 -20.52
CA VAL A 9 -13.26 65.98 -19.88
C VAL A 9 -12.03 65.90 -18.97
N VAL A 10 -12.24 65.83 -17.66
CA VAL A 10 -11.17 65.56 -16.69
C VAL A 10 -10.96 64.04 -16.67
N TYR A 11 -9.88 63.58 -17.33
CA TYR A 11 -9.35 62.23 -17.13
C TYR A 11 -8.64 62.20 -15.77
N LEU A 12 -9.29 61.62 -14.76
CA LEU A 12 -8.62 61.19 -13.53
C LEU A 12 -7.80 59.94 -13.89
N CYS A 13 -6.49 60.09 -14.07
CA CYS A 13 -5.56 58.97 -14.08
C CYS A 13 -5.51 58.36 -12.68
N SER A 14 -6.28 57.30 -12.45
CA SER A 14 -5.98 56.30 -11.44
C SER A 14 -4.74 55.54 -11.90
N ILE A 15 -3.59 55.87 -11.33
CA ILE A 15 -2.41 55.01 -11.40
C ILE A 15 -2.76 53.79 -10.54
N ALA A 16 -3.29 52.75 -11.19
CA ALA A 16 -3.27 51.41 -10.63
C ALA A 16 -1.80 50.99 -10.64
N ILE A 17 -1.16 51.05 -9.47
CA ILE A 17 0.08 50.30 -9.24
C ILE A 17 -0.34 48.83 -9.30
N LEU A 18 -0.24 48.24 -10.49
CA LEU A 18 -0.12 46.80 -10.63
C LEU A 18 1.18 46.44 -9.91
N THR A 19 1.06 46.07 -8.65
CA THR A 19 2.12 45.30 -7.99
C THR A 19 2.06 43.95 -8.66
N GLU A 20 3.12 43.59 -9.39
CA GLU A 20 3.30 42.22 -9.84
C GLU A 20 3.23 41.32 -8.60
N ALA A 21 2.32 40.36 -8.58
CA ALA A 21 2.26 39.37 -7.52
C ALA A 21 3.59 38.61 -7.53
N GLN A 22 4.30 38.56 -6.39
CA GLN A 22 5.47 37.72 -6.27
C GLN A 22 5.03 36.26 -6.41
N ASP A 23 5.75 35.47 -7.21
CA ASP A 23 5.44 34.06 -7.41
C ASP A 23 5.65 33.29 -6.09
N TYR A 24 4.59 32.62 -5.64
CA TYR A 24 4.60 31.87 -4.38
C TYR A 24 5.73 30.83 -4.34
N LYS A 25 6.16 30.29 -5.49
CA LYS A 25 7.26 29.32 -5.59
C LYS A 25 8.58 29.90 -5.06
N GLN A 26 8.85 31.18 -5.27
CA GLN A 26 10.03 31.84 -4.71
C GLN A 26 9.89 32.06 -3.21
N LEU A 27 8.71 32.49 -2.77
CA LEU A 27 8.48 32.75 -1.35
C LEU A 27 8.59 31.46 -0.53
N MET A 28 8.31 30.29 -1.11
CA MET A 28 8.58 28.99 -0.49
C MET A 28 10.06 28.80 -0.17
N ASN A 29 10.96 29.36 -0.97
CA ASN A 29 12.41 29.24 -0.80
C ASN A 29 13.03 30.36 0.05
N ASP A 30 12.36 31.51 0.19
CA ASP A 30 12.84 32.60 1.05
C ASP A 30 12.41 32.40 2.50
N MET A 31 13.36 32.01 3.35
CA MET A 31 13.19 31.83 4.79
C MET A 31 12.88 33.15 5.53
N ASN A 32 12.97 34.31 4.88
CA ASN A 32 12.54 35.58 5.45
C ASN A 32 11.03 35.81 5.37
N VAL A 33 10.33 35.08 4.50
CA VAL A 33 8.89 35.20 4.34
C VAL A 33 8.21 34.24 5.31
N ASN A 34 7.17 34.72 5.99
CA ASN A 34 6.40 33.88 6.90
C ASN A 34 5.78 32.69 6.15
N PHE A 35 5.71 31.51 6.77
CA PHE A 35 5.07 30.32 6.21
C PHE A 35 3.63 30.58 5.72
N TYR A 36 2.80 31.23 6.52
CA TYR A 36 1.40 31.46 6.18
C TYR A 36 1.19 32.55 5.13
N ASP A 37 2.09 33.52 5.03
CA ASP A 37 2.05 34.51 3.95
C ASP A 37 2.27 33.84 2.58
N VAL A 38 3.13 32.81 2.53
CA VAL A 38 3.35 32.02 1.31
C VAL A 38 2.17 31.15 0.98
N CYS A 39 1.59 30.49 1.98
CA CYS A 39 0.37 29.71 1.78
C CYS A 39 -0.75 30.58 1.22
N LYS A 40 -0.91 31.79 1.76
CA LYS A 40 -1.91 32.76 1.29
C LYS A 40 -1.68 33.18 -0.16
N GLU A 41 -0.43 33.46 -0.57
CA GLU A 41 -0.16 33.83 -1.96
C GLU A 41 -0.33 32.64 -2.92
N ALA A 42 0.08 31.43 -2.52
CA ALA A 42 -0.15 30.21 -3.29
C ALA A 42 -1.66 29.92 -3.46
N GLU A 43 -2.43 29.99 -2.39
CA GLU A 43 -3.88 29.76 -2.42
C GLU A 43 -4.57 30.75 -3.35
N LYS A 44 -4.23 32.04 -3.24
CA LYS A 44 -4.71 33.10 -4.14
C LYS A 44 -4.31 32.86 -5.61
N TYR A 45 -3.09 32.38 -5.87
CA TYR A 45 -2.68 31.99 -7.22
C TYR A 45 -3.62 30.91 -7.78
N PHE A 46 -3.87 29.85 -7.01
CA PHE A 46 -4.72 28.72 -7.42
C PHE A 46 -6.24 28.96 -7.34
N GLU A 47 -6.69 30.17 -6.97
CA GLU A 47 -8.09 30.58 -7.19
C GLU A 47 -8.40 30.78 -8.67
N THR A 48 -7.40 31.12 -9.47
CA THR A 48 -7.55 31.46 -10.90
C THR A 48 -6.76 30.56 -11.84
N HIS A 49 -6.00 29.60 -11.31
CA HIS A 49 -5.16 28.67 -12.07
C HIS A 49 -5.61 27.22 -11.88
N ASP A 50 -5.28 26.37 -12.86
CA ASP A 50 -5.58 24.94 -12.83
C ASP A 50 -4.87 24.21 -11.67
N LYS A 51 -5.46 23.11 -11.20
CA LYS A 51 -4.95 22.28 -10.09
C LYS A 51 -4.54 20.86 -10.55
N GLY A 52 -4.48 20.62 -11.85
CA GLY A 52 -4.11 19.36 -12.47
C GLY A 52 -2.62 19.03 -12.37
N LYS A 53 -2.22 17.89 -12.97
CA LYS A 53 -0.80 17.48 -13.01
C LYS A 53 0.03 18.54 -13.76
N GLY A 54 1.19 18.88 -13.22
CA GLY A 54 2.08 19.92 -13.76
C GLY A 54 1.73 21.35 -13.36
N SER A 55 0.56 21.63 -12.75
CA SER A 55 0.19 23.01 -12.38
C SER A 55 0.96 23.58 -11.16
N GLY A 56 1.67 22.73 -10.43
CA GLY A 56 2.34 23.06 -9.17
C GLY A 56 1.48 22.90 -7.92
N TRP A 57 0.16 22.69 -8.05
CA TRP A 57 -0.76 22.57 -6.90
C TRP A 57 -0.34 21.46 -5.93
N LYS A 58 -0.06 20.25 -6.44
CA LYS A 58 0.38 19.12 -5.62
C LYS A 58 1.73 19.37 -4.94
N ALA A 59 2.67 20.00 -5.65
CA ALA A 59 3.98 20.36 -5.09
C ALA A 59 3.84 21.37 -3.93
N TYR A 60 2.98 22.39 -4.10
CA TYR A 60 2.64 23.34 -3.04
C TYR A 60 1.99 22.64 -1.84
N GLN A 61 0.94 21.84 -2.05
CA GLN A 61 0.21 21.16 -0.97
C GLN A 61 1.12 20.21 -0.18
N ARG A 62 2.02 19.50 -0.86
CA ARG A 62 3.06 18.65 -0.25
C ARG A 62 4.05 19.46 0.58
N TRP A 63 4.58 20.56 0.02
CA TRP A 63 5.45 21.48 0.76
C TRP A 63 4.76 22.02 2.01
N ARG A 64 3.48 22.40 1.90
CA ARG A 64 2.68 22.86 3.03
C ARG A 64 2.59 21.76 4.10
N ALA A 65 2.18 20.56 3.72
CA ALA A 65 2.04 19.42 4.61
C ALA A 65 3.34 19.07 5.36
N TRP A 66 4.51 19.22 4.73
CA TRP A 66 5.80 18.92 5.36
C TRP A 66 6.31 20.00 6.32
N ASN A 67 5.90 21.25 6.12
CA ASN A 67 6.49 22.39 6.80
C ASN A 67 5.56 23.02 7.83
N GLU A 68 4.25 22.85 7.68
CA GLU A 68 3.26 23.53 8.52
C GLU A 68 3.47 23.24 10.00
N ASP A 69 3.63 21.97 10.40
CA ASP A 69 3.82 21.61 11.80
C ASP A 69 5.12 22.16 12.40
N ARG A 70 6.14 22.37 11.56
CA ARG A 70 7.45 22.91 11.96
C ARG A 70 7.37 24.38 12.34
N TYR A 71 6.50 25.14 11.65
CA TYR A 71 6.41 26.59 11.78
C TYR A 71 5.15 27.06 12.53
N TYR A 72 4.18 26.17 12.76
CA TYR A 72 2.97 26.47 13.53
C TYR A 72 3.29 26.95 14.96
N PRO A 73 2.52 27.88 15.56
CA PRO A 73 1.44 28.68 14.96
C PRO A 73 1.93 29.98 14.31
N SER A 74 3.20 30.35 14.52
CA SER A 74 3.70 31.68 14.14
C SER A 74 3.96 31.84 12.65
N GLY A 75 4.33 30.74 11.97
CA GLY A 75 4.86 30.74 10.62
C GLY A 75 6.30 31.25 10.51
N ASP A 76 6.96 31.58 11.63
CA ASP A 76 8.33 32.10 11.62
C ASP A 76 9.35 30.99 11.34
N ARG A 77 9.98 31.09 10.18
CA ARG A 77 10.96 30.11 9.69
C ARG A 77 12.38 30.36 10.20
N LYS A 78 12.66 31.52 10.82
CA LYS A 78 14.01 31.91 11.27
C LYS A 78 14.40 31.35 12.63
N THR A 79 13.46 30.76 13.34
CA THR A 79 13.65 30.33 14.74
C THR A 79 14.30 28.96 14.88
N ILE A 80 14.59 28.28 13.76
CA ILE A 80 15.21 26.96 13.74
C ILE A 80 16.74 27.11 13.68
N ASP A 81 17.45 26.52 14.64
CA ASP A 81 18.91 26.37 14.56
C ASP A 81 19.23 25.34 13.47
N PRO A 82 19.87 25.70 12.35
CA PRO A 82 20.09 24.75 11.26
C PRO A 82 20.99 23.58 11.67
N PHE A 83 21.78 23.72 12.72
CA PHE A 83 22.66 22.66 13.20
C PHE A 83 22.02 21.79 14.29
N PHE A 84 20.76 22.01 14.67
CA PHE A 84 20.17 21.38 15.86
C PHE A 84 20.17 19.85 15.76
N LEU A 85 19.83 19.26 14.60
CA LEU A 85 19.74 17.81 14.47
C LEU A 85 21.11 17.16 14.65
N LYS A 86 22.16 17.75 14.05
CA LYS A 86 23.53 17.29 14.22
C LYS A 86 23.95 17.35 15.69
N LYS A 87 23.65 18.46 16.37
CA LYS A 87 23.94 18.63 17.81
C LYS A 87 23.17 17.60 18.64
N ALA A 88 21.86 17.51 18.46
CA ALA A 88 20.99 16.58 19.18
C ALA A 88 21.39 15.13 18.96
N TYR A 89 21.74 14.73 17.74
CA TYR A 89 22.20 13.40 17.42
C TYR A 89 23.54 13.07 18.10
N HIS A 90 24.53 13.97 18.00
CA HIS A 90 25.83 13.78 18.66
C HIS A 90 25.71 13.78 20.20
N ASP A 91 24.92 14.69 20.76
CA ASP A 91 24.64 14.75 22.20
C ASP A 91 23.97 13.46 22.66
N PHE A 92 22.99 12.95 21.90
CA PHE A 92 22.34 11.69 22.22
C PHE A 92 23.34 10.52 22.22
N LEU A 93 24.16 10.37 21.16
CA LEU A 93 25.15 9.30 21.04
C LEU A 93 26.23 9.39 22.13
N SER A 94 26.68 10.59 22.48
CA SER A 94 27.69 10.79 23.53
C SER A 94 27.17 10.40 24.93
N ASN A 95 25.87 10.60 25.17
CA ASN A 95 25.21 10.24 26.41
C ASN A 95 24.70 8.78 26.44
N ASN A 96 24.59 8.14 25.27
CA ASN A 96 24.12 6.77 25.10
C ASN A 96 25.01 6.03 24.08
N PRO A 97 26.29 5.75 24.41
CA PRO A 97 27.20 5.10 23.49
C PRO A 97 26.70 3.69 23.18
N GLN A 98 26.12 3.50 22.00
CA GLN A 98 25.83 2.16 21.48
C GLN A 98 27.15 1.56 20.96
N PRO A 99 27.45 0.29 21.26
CA PRO A 99 28.44 -0.43 20.47
C PRO A 99 27.94 -0.54 19.03
N GLU A 100 28.81 -0.18 18.07
CA GLU A 100 28.55 -0.47 16.65
C GLU A 100 28.28 -1.96 16.48
N SER A 101 27.14 -2.31 15.92
CA SER A 101 26.86 -3.65 15.43
C SER A 101 26.34 -3.53 14.00
N LEU A 102 27.19 -3.87 13.04
CA LEU A 102 26.81 -4.30 11.69
C LEU A 102 26.43 -5.79 11.74
N TYR A 103 25.23 -6.05 12.29
CA TYR A 103 24.40 -7.29 12.30
C TYR A 103 24.93 -8.53 13.08
N PRO A 104 24.07 -9.24 13.88
CA PRO A 104 23.00 -10.08 13.33
C PRO A 104 21.61 -10.12 14.02
N THR A 105 21.28 -9.31 15.04
CA THR A 105 19.90 -9.25 15.60
C THR A 105 19.42 -7.81 15.74
N GLY A 106 18.85 -7.25 14.66
CA GLY A 106 18.32 -5.89 14.61
C GLY A 106 17.19 -5.77 13.58
N TRP A 107 16.84 -4.54 13.21
CA TRP A 107 15.80 -4.27 12.22
C TRP A 107 16.08 -4.94 10.88
N LYS A 108 15.03 -5.49 10.28
CA LYS A 108 15.00 -6.14 8.97
C LYS A 108 14.33 -5.21 7.96
N ASP A 109 15.02 -4.93 6.86
CA ASP A 109 14.47 -4.26 5.69
C ASP A 109 13.50 -5.22 4.97
N LEU A 110 12.27 -4.77 4.73
CA LEU A 110 11.23 -5.52 4.02
C LEU A 110 11.05 -5.05 2.58
N GLY A 111 11.79 -4.04 2.12
CA GLY A 111 11.67 -3.47 0.78
C GLY A 111 10.56 -2.42 0.65
N PRO A 112 9.97 -2.22 -0.54
CA PRO A 112 10.10 -3.02 -1.76
C PRO A 112 11.48 -2.91 -2.40
N TYR A 113 11.97 -4.03 -2.95
CA TYR A 113 13.22 -4.12 -3.69
C TYR A 113 13.01 -4.11 -5.20
N ASP A 114 11.79 -4.39 -5.65
CA ASP A 114 11.37 -4.36 -7.03
C ASP A 114 9.90 -3.97 -7.11
N ALA A 115 9.42 -3.72 -8.32
CA ALA A 115 8.03 -3.35 -8.60
C ALA A 115 7.49 -4.19 -9.78
N ASN A 116 7.80 -5.49 -9.78
CA ASN A 116 7.57 -6.39 -10.92
C ASN A 116 6.20 -7.08 -10.91
N THR A 117 5.55 -7.21 -9.75
CA THR A 117 4.21 -7.80 -9.64
C THR A 117 3.15 -6.72 -9.65
N ILE A 118 2.39 -6.62 -10.73
CA ILE A 118 1.42 -5.53 -10.95
C ILE A 118 0.04 -6.13 -11.19
N THR A 119 -0.96 -5.65 -10.44
CA THR A 119 -2.35 -6.08 -10.60
C THR A 119 -3.21 -4.97 -11.20
N THR A 120 -3.23 -3.79 -10.56
CA THR A 120 -4.06 -2.65 -11.00
C THR A 120 -3.32 -1.30 -11.07
N HIS A 121 -2.00 -1.31 -10.89
CA HIS A 121 -1.16 -0.12 -10.87
C HIS A 121 -0.89 0.43 -12.29
N TYR A 122 -0.84 1.75 -12.47
CA TYR A 122 -0.68 2.38 -13.79
C TYR A 122 0.67 3.10 -14.02
N SER A 123 1.53 3.19 -13.00
CA SER A 123 2.91 3.72 -13.10
C SER A 123 3.85 3.12 -12.04
N PRO A 124 4.04 1.79 -12.00
CA PRO A 124 4.77 1.10 -10.92
C PRO A 124 6.22 1.56 -10.84
N GLY A 125 6.77 1.76 -9.64
CA GLY A 125 8.14 2.27 -9.46
C GLY A 125 8.72 1.90 -8.10
N ILE A 126 10.04 1.84 -7.96
CA ILE A 126 10.70 1.47 -6.68
C ILE A 126 10.94 2.70 -5.80
N GLY A 127 11.31 3.82 -6.42
CA GLY A 127 11.51 5.10 -5.75
C GLY A 127 12.43 6.04 -6.53
N ARG A 128 12.56 7.27 -6.03
CA ARG A 128 13.17 8.38 -6.75
C ARG A 128 14.70 8.29 -6.81
N VAL A 129 15.24 8.41 -8.03
CA VAL A 129 16.67 8.51 -8.34
C VAL A 129 17.00 9.93 -8.77
N GLU A 130 17.81 10.65 -7.99
CA GLU A 130 18.15 12.06 -8.26
C GLU A 130 19.46 12.20 -9.06
N CYS A 131 20.39 11.29 -8.86
CA CYS A 131 21.67 11.30 -9.56
C CYS A 131 22.23 9.89 -9.69
N PHE A 132 23.12 9.69 -10.65
CA PHE A 132 23.85 8.45 -10.84
C PHE A 132 25.23 8.75 -11.41
N TYR A 133 26.11 7.75 -11.39
CA TYR A 133 27.39 7.77 -12.08
C TYR A 133 27.63 6.40 -12.73
N VAL A 134 28.07 6.39 -13.98
CA VAL A 134 28.51 5.17 -14.68
C VAL A 134 29.97 5.36 -15.05
N ASN A 135 30.85 4.46 -14.60
CA ASN A 135 32.26 4.55 -14.94
C ASN A 135 32.45 4.34 -16.46
N PRO A 136 32.92 5.35 -17.22
CA PRO A 136 33.08 5.22 -18.68
C PRO A 136 34.10 4.16 -19.09
N ALA A 137 35.07 3.84 -18.22
CA ALA A 137 36.07 2.80 -18.47
C ALA A 137 35.59 1.39 -18.06
N ASN A 138 34.59 1.30 -17.18
CA ASN A 138 34.01 0.03 -16.74
C ASN A 138 32.53 0.22 -16.36
N PRO A 139 31.59 0.08 -17.32
CA PRO A 139 30.16 0.31 -17.07
C PRO A 139 29.52 -0.65 -16.06
N GLN A 140 30.24 -1.67 -15.58
CA GLN A 140 29.79 -2.53 -14.49
C GLN A 140 29.88 -1.83 -13.12
N GLN A 141 30.78 -0.86 -12.97
CA GLN A 141 30.90 -0.01 -11.79
C GLN A 141 29.97 1.19 -11.94
N MET A 142 28.93 1.23 -11.13
CA MET A 142 27.96 2.33 -11.13
C MET A 142 27.59 2.73 -9.71
N TYR A 143 27.14 3.97 -9.58
CA TYR A 143 26.62 4.55 -8.35
C TYR A 143 25.24 5.17 -8.60
N LEU A 144 24.40 5.13 -7.58
CA LEU A 144 23.05 5.67 -7.59
C LEU A 144 22.84 6.49 -6.32
N GLY A 145 22.25 7.66 -6.47
CA GLY A 145 21.85 8.54 -5.37
C GLY A 145 20.35 8.75 -5.39
N SER A 146 19.69 8.39 -4.29
CA SER A 146 18.26 8.63 -4.10
C SER A 146 18.01 9.88 -3.27
N ARG A 147 16.92 10.60 -3.54
CA ARG A 147 16.52 11.82 -2.81
C ARG A 147 16.51 11.64 -1.30
N SER A 148 16.09 10.46 -0.86
CA SER A 148 15.85 10.08 0.53
C SER A 148 16.37 8.67 0.86
N GLY A 149 16.75 7.87 -0.14
CA GLY A 149 17.08 6.46 0.01
C GLY A 149 18.55 6.10 0.00
N GLY A 150 19.46 7.06 0.07
CA GLY A 150 20.89 6.78 0.22
C GLY A 150 21.69 6.75 -1.07
N PHE A 151 22.97 6.48 -0.86
CA PHE A 151 23.92 6.09 -1.88
C PHE A 151 23.92 4.57 -2.03
N TRP A 152 23.90 4.12 -3.27
CA TRP A 152 24.00 2.71 -3.64
C TRP A 152 25.13 2.52 -4.65
N ARG A 153 25.84 1.39 -4.52
CA ARG A 153 26.90 0.98 -5.45
C ARG A 153 26.61 -0.39 -6.06
N THR A 154 27.06 -0.59 -7.28
CA THR A 154 27.06 -1.87 -7.97
C THR A 154 28.41 -2.08 -8.66
N GLY A 155 28.85 -3.35 -8.72
CA GLY A 155 30.04 -3.79 -9.46
C GLY A 155 29.72 -4.70 -10.64
N ASP A 156 28.43 -4.94 -10.92
CA ASP A 156 27.94 -5.84 -11.95
C ASP A 156 26.93 -5.19 -12.92
N GLY A 157 26.90 -3.86 -12.97
CA GLY A 157 26.09 -3.09 -13.93
C GLY A 157 24.61 -3.03 -13.58
N GLY A 158 24.29 -3.05 -12.28
CA GLY A 158 22.93 -2.95 -11.74
C GLY A 158 22.25 -4.29 -11.47
N GLY A 159 22.99 -5.41 -11.48
CA GLY A 159 22.46 -6.71 -11.11
C GLY A 159 22.30 -6.87 -9.60
N THR A 160 23.24 -6.33 -8.82
CA THR A 160 23.19 -6.24 -7.37
C THR A 160 23.62 -4.87 -6.89
N TRP A 161 22.89 -4.34 -5.89
CA TRP A 161 23.16 -3.04 -5.28
C TRP A 161 23.47 -3.17 -3.79
N GLN A 162 24.37 -2.33 -3.31
CA GLN A 162 24.74 -2.24 -1.89
C GLN A 162 24.58 -0.80 -1.41
N ASN A 163 23.82 -0.58 -0.34
CA ASN A 163 23.75 0.70 0.36
C ASN A 163 24.92 0.82 1.36
N THR A 164 25.51 2.00 1.44
CA THR A 164 26.62 2.31 2.37
C THR A 164 26.49 3.68 3.03
N SER A 165 25.30 4.28 3.00
CA SER A 165 25.03 5.60 3.58
C SER A 165 24.04 5.57 4.74
N ASP A 166 23.43 4.42 5.04
CA ASP A 166 22.37 4.30 6.06
C ASP A 166 22.82 4.73 7.48
N PHE A 167 24.12 4.78 7.76
CA PHE A 167 24.68 5.22 9.05
C PHE A 167 25.10 6.70 9.08
N LEU A 168 24.98 7.42 7.95
CA LEU A 168 25.28 8.85 7.90
C LEU A 168 24.19 9.64 8.63
N ILE A 169 24.41 10.95 8.79
CA ILE A 169 23.51 11.83 9.55
C ILE A 169 22.12 12.00 8.90
N ALA A 170 22.04 11.75 7.60
CA ALA A 170 20.83 11.73 6.81
C ALA A 170 21.06 10.80 5.60
N SER A 171 19.98 10.41 4.93
CA SER A 171 20.02 9.45 3.83
C SER A 171 19.93 10.07 2.44
N GLY A 172 19.59 11.35 2.27
CA GLY A 172 19.38 11.91 0.93
C GLY A 172 20.69 12.17 0.17
N VAL A 173 20.77 11.73 -1.09
CA VAL A 173 21.88 11.97 -2.02
C VAL A 173 21.34 12.52 -3.34
N ASN A 174 21.59 13.80 -3.62
CA ASN A 174 21.04 14.46 -4.81
C ASN A 174 22.04 14.78 -5.90
N THR A 175 23.33 14.76 -5.57
CA THR A 175 24.39 14.98 -6.54
C THR A 175 25.62 14.21 -6.09
N MET A 176 26.33 13.69 -7.07
CA MET A 176 27.58 12.97 -6.88
C MET A 176 28.47 13.15 -8.10
N ASP A 177 29.75 12.91 -7.92
CA ASP A 177 30.68 12.71 -9.03
C ASP A 177 31.89 11.87 -8.56
N ALA A 178 32.53 11.18 -9.48
CA ALA A 178 33.72 10.37 -9.22
C ALA A 178 34.94 10.93 -9.95
N SER A 179 36.12 10.73 -9.37
CA SER A 179 37.36 11.22 -9.97
C SER A 179 37.59 10.54 -11.33
N PRO A 180 37.87 11.32 -12.41
CA PRO A 180 38.10 10.76 -13.75
C PRO A 180 39.39 9.93 -13.84
N THR A 181 40.27 10.05 -12.83
CA THR A 181 41.52 9.27 -12.74
C THR A 181 41.41 8.08 -11.79
N ASP A 182 40.36 8.03 -10.98
CA ASP A 182 40.11 6.98 -9.99
C ASP A 182 38.62 6.95 -9.64
N ALA A 183 37.85 6.09 -10.31
CA ALA A 183 36.40 5.99 -10.10
C ALA A 183 36.03 5.50 -8.69
N ASP A 184 36.98 4.98 -7.91
CA ASP A 184 36.76 4.61 -6.51
C ASP A 184 36.73 5.84 -5.58
N SER A 185 37.24 6.99 -6.05
CA SER A 185 37.20 8.26 -5.34
C SER A 185 35.93 9.04 -5.69
N VAL A 186 34.90 8.93 -4.84
CA VAL A 186 33.55 9.46 -5.09
C VAL A 186 33.19 10.54 -4.09
N LEU A 187 32.58 11.63 -4.57
CA LEU A 187 31.97 12.67 -3.73
C LEU A 187 30.46 12.59 -3.79
N ILE A 188 29.81 12.76 -2.65
CA ILE A 188 28.34 12.86 -2.54
C ILE A 188 27.96 14.04 -1.67
N ASN A 189 26.85 14.70 -1.98
CA ASN A 189 26.17 15.57 -1.03
C ASN A 189 25.19 14.76 -0.19
N ILE A 190 25.25 14.89 1.13
CA ILE A 190 24.25 14.34 2.05
C ILE A 190 23.25 15.44 2.40
N ARG A 191 21.94 15.17 2.29
CA ARG A 191 20.87 16.12 2.61
C ARG A 191 19.63 15.48 3.23
N ASN A 192 18.78 16.29 3.87
CA ASN A 192 17.42 15.87 4.19
C ASN A 192 16.52 16.03 2.97
N ALA A 193 15.83 14.95 2.61
CA ALA A 193 15.03 14.87 1.38
C ALA A 193 13.88 15.89 1.28
N THR A 194 13.27 16.21 2.43
CA THR A 194 12.03 17.00 2.51
C THR A 194 12.25 18.50 2.35
N ASN A 195 13.42 19.02 2.73
CA ASN A 195 13.74 20.45 2.67
C ASN A 195 15.03 20.78 1.91
N GLY A 196 15.77 19.79 1.41
CA GLY A 196 16.98 20.03 0.64
C GLY A 196 18.21 20.44 1.47
N ALA A 197 18.06 20.55 2.80
CA ALA A 197 19.11 20.99 3.70
C ALA A 197 20.36 20.10 3.59
N SER A 198 21.48 20.67 3.15
CA SER A 198 22.76 19.96 3.03
C SER A 198 23.44 19.77 4.39
N HIS A 199 24.03 18.58 4.58
CA HIS A 199 24.95 18.25 5.67
C HIS A 199 26.42 18.23 5.22
N GLY A 200 26.68 18.72 4.01
CA GLY A 200 28.00 18.81 3.41
C GLY A 200 28.33 17.65 2.49
N ILE A 201 29.54 17.72 1.94
CA ILE A 201 30.06 16.76 0.99
C ILE A 201 30.89 15.71 1.71
N PHE A 202 30.63 14.44 1.40
CA PHE A 202 31.38 13.30 1.87
C PHE A 202 32.22 12.72 0.75
N LEU A 203 33.44 12.29 1.08
CA LEU A 203 34.38 11.60 0.20
C LEU A 203 34.46 10.13 0.59
N SER A 204 34.38 9.26 -0.40
CA SER A 204 34.87 7.89 -0.31
C SER A 204 36.11 7.75 -1.19
N GLY A 205 37.13 7.02 -0.72
CA GLY A 205 38.30 6.63 -1.51
C GLY A 205 38.34 5.13 -1.82
N ASP A 206 37.22 4.43 -1.63
CA ASP A 206 37.10 2.98 -1.70
C ASP A 206 35.80 2.55 -2.40
N ALA A 207 35.42 3.26 -3.46
CA ALA A 207 34.26 3.00 -4.30
C ALA A 207 32.91 3.11 -3.58
N GLY A 208 32.82 3.98 -2.57
CA GLY A 208 31.64 4.20 -1.76
C GLY A 208 31.48 3.19 -0.63
N ASN A 209 32.52 2.47 -0.18
CA ASN A 209 32.37 1.56 0.97
C ASN A 209 32.40 2.31 2.31
N THR A 210 33.25 3.33 2.43
CA THR A 210 33.35 4.17 3.61
C THR A 210 33.33 5.65 3.24
N TRP A 211 32.87 6.50 4.18
CA TRP A 211 32.63 7.91 3.94
C TRP A 211 33.32 8.78 4.98
N THR A 212 33.99 9.84 4.53
CA THR A 212 34.59 10.88 5.37
C THR A 212 34.01 12.24 5.00
N LEU A 213 33.55 13.00 6.00
CA LEU A 213 33.08 14.37 5.79
C LEU A 213 34.25 15.26 5.34
N THR A 214 34.08 16.00 4.25
CA THR A 214 35.08 16.93 3.71
C THR A 214 35.04 18.28 4.42
N ASN A 215 35.97 19.18 4.08
CA ASN A 215 35.93 20.56 4.57
C ASN A 215 34.80 21.40 3.93
N PHE A 216 34.10 20.90 2.91
CA PHE A 216 32.87 21.51 2.39
C PHE A 216 31.68 21.04 3.22
N ASN A 217 31.56 21.55 4.44
CA ASN A 217 30.52 21.15 5.36
C ASN A 217 29.93 22.36 6.09
N PRO A 218 28.73 22.22 6.68
CA PRO A 218 28.01 23.35 7.25
C PRO A 218 28.78 24.13 8.33
N SER A 219 29.64 23.46 9.10
CA SER A 219 30.43 24.11 10.15
C SER A 219 31.52 25.04 9.59
N ASN A 220 32.05 24.75 8.40
CA ASN A 220 33.04 25.60 7.73
C ASN A 220 32.38 26.65 6.82
N LEU A 221 31.23 26.33 6.24
CA LEU A 221 30.50 27.20 5.31
C LEU A 221 29.66 28.26 6.01
N GLY A 222 29.18 27.98 7.23
CA GLY A 222 28.28 28.87 7.97
C GLY A 222 26.82 28.81 7.51
N TRP A 223 26.49 27.90 6.58
CA TRP A 223 25.15 27.62 6.04
C TRP A 223 24.99 26.11 5.83
N GLY A 224 23.75 25.66 5.67
CA GLY A 224 23.36 24.24 5.60
C GLY A 224 22.91 23.68 6.96
N GLY A 225 22.25 22.52 6.93
CA GLY A 225 21.55 21.92 8.06
C GLY A 225 20.05 22.24 8.11
N LEU A 226 19.30 21.57 8.98
CA LEU A 226 17.82 21.44 8.98
C LEU A 226 16.98 22.71 9.28
N GLY A 227 17.57 23.89 9.21
CA GLY A 227 16.92 25.21 9.38
C GLY A 227 17.36 26.21 8.33
N ASP A 228 18.08 25.72 7.32
CA ASP A 228 18.56 26.46 6.18
C ASP A 228 17.91 25.88 4.92
N ASN A 229 17.72 26.74 3.92
CA ASN A 229 17.26 26.33 2.59
C ASN A 229 18.37 26.47 1.54
N ASP A 230 19.60 26.82 1.93
CA ASP A 230 20.74 26.81 1.04
C ASP A 230 21.14 25.38 0.62
N GLN A 231 21.34 25.20 -0.68
CA GLN A 231 21.45 23.87 -1.30
C GLN A 231 22.75 23.72 -2.09
N ILE A 232 23.20 22.46 -2.19
CA ILE A 232 24.21 22.03 -3.15
C ILE A 232 23.46 21.39 -4.32
N TYR A 233 23.62 21.94 -5.52
CA TYR A 233 22.95 21.48 -6.72
C TYR A 233 23.82 20.50 -7.52
N LYS A 234 25.11 20.81 -7.70
CA LYS A 234 26.03 20.02 -8.55
C LYS A 234 27.40 19.85 -7.90
N ILE A 235 27.93 18.64 -7.96
CA ILE A 235 29.35 18.32 -7.74
C ILE A 235 29.95 17.97 -9.10
N ALA A 236 31.11 18.53 -9.42
CA ALA A 236 31.76 18.31 -10.72
C ALA A 236 33.28 18.22 -10.58
N TYR A 237 33.85 17.05 -10.85
CA TYR A 237 35.27 16.84 -11.08
C TYR A 237 35.64 17.30 -12.48
N HIS A 238 36.74 18.04 -12.59
CA HIS A 238 37.26 18.39 -13.90
C HIS A 238 37.81 17.14 -14.62
N PRO A 239 37.34 16.80 -15.84
CA PRO A 239 37.57 15.49 -16.46
C PRO A 239 39.04 15.20 -16.79
N THR A 240 39.87 16.23 -16.91
CA THR A 240 41.29 16.10 -17.32
C THR A 240 42.30 16.74 -16.37
N ILE A 241 41.86 17.37 -15.27
CA ILE A 241 42.75 18.03 -14.31
C ILE A 241 42.50 17.41 -12.94
N ALA A 242 43.41 16.53 -12.53
CA ALA A 242 43.30 15.83 -11.26
C ALA A 242 43.21 16.82 -10.08
N GLY A 243 42.28 16.55 -9.15
CA GLY A 243 42.08 17.34 -7.94
C GLY A 243 41.41 18.71 -8.13
N LEU A 244 41.05 19.10 -9.36
CA LEU A 244 40.23 20.29 -9.62
C LEU A 244 38.75 19.92 -9.53
N VAL A 245 38.05 20.52 -8.56
CA VAL A 245 36.63 20.23 -8.26
C VAL A 245 35.85 21.53 -8.15
N PHE A 246 34.63 21.51 -8.68
CA PHE A 246 33.67 22.60 -8.61
C PHE A 246 32.38 22.15 -7.92
N ILE A 247 31.83 23.03 -7.08
CA ILE A 247 30.55 22.82 -6.41
C ILE A 247 29.61 23.97 -6.79
N GLY A 248 28.52 23.63 -7.44
CA GLY A 248 27.41 24.53 -7.74
C GLY A 248 26.41 24.54 -6.58
N THR A 249 26.08 25.72 -6.07
CA THR A 249 25.21 25.90 -4.90
C THR A 249 24.23 27.05 -5.09
N SER A 250 23.29 27.20 -4.16
CA SER A 250 22.43 28.39 -4.06
C SER A 250 23.17 29.66 -3.61
N LYS A 251 24.43 29.51 -3.19
CA LYS A 251 25.33 30.61 -2.83
C LYS A 251 26.35 30.89 -3.93
N GLY A 252 26.25 30.23 -5.07
CA GLY A 252 27.15 30.38 -6.22
C GLY A 252 28.18 29.26 -6.35
N LEU A 253 29.30 29.58 -7.02
CA LEU A 253 30.30 28.60 -7.43
C LEU A 253 31.47 28.53 -6.46
N TYR A 254 31.78 27.34 -5.97
CA TYR A 254 32.99 27.05 -5.20
C TYR A 254 33.95 26.18 -6.00
N ARG A 255 35.25 26.39 -5.78
CA ARG A 255 36.33 25.66 -6.45
C ARG A 255 37.40 25.21 -5.46
N SER A 256 37.89 23.99 -5.62
CA SER A 256 39.05 23.45 -4.91
C SER A 256 40.11 22.93 -5.89
N THR A 257 41.39 23.08 -5.53
CA THR A 257 42.55 22.57 -6.30
C THR A 257 43.57 21.85 -5.43
N ASP A 258 43.23 21.59 -4.17
CA ASP A 258 44.15 21.09 -3.15
C ASP A 258 43.60 19.83 -2.48
N ASN A 259 42.92 18.99 -3.25
CA ASN A 259 42.26 17.77 -2.77
C ASN A 259 41.25 18.07 -1.65
N LEU A 260 40.34 19.01 -1.92
CA LEU A 260 39.16 19.32 -1.08
C LEU A 260 39.52 19.94 0.29
N GLN A 261 40.78 20.34 0.50
CA GLN A 261 41.22 20.92 1.76
C GLN A 261 40.72 22.35 1.92
N THR A 262 40.81 23.16 0.87
CA THR A 262 40.30 24.53 0.84
C THR A 262 39.35 24.75 -0.32
N TRP A 263 38.43 25.71 -0.12
CA TRP A 263 37.41 26.08 -1.08
C TRP A 263 37.42 27.59 -1.28
N THR A 264 37.48 28.02 -2.53
CA THR A 264 37.36 29.43 -2.91
C THR A 264 36.00 29.64 -3.58
N GLN A 265 35.20 30.56 -3.05
CA GLN A 265 33.97 31.01 -3.71
C GLN A 265 34.34 32.00 -4.82
N LEU A 266 34.02 31.66 -6.06
CA LEU A 266 34.39 32.45 -7.25
C LEU A 266 33.27 33.35 -7.74
N ILE A 267 32.03 32.87 -7.61
CA ILE A 267 30.81 33.57 -7.97
C ILE A 267 29.89 33.49 -6.76
N SER A 268 29.24 34.60 -6.41
CA SER A 268 28.31 34.71 -5.28
C SER A 268 26.96 35.24 -5.76
N ASN A 269 25.88 34.95 -5.03
CA ASN A 269 24.50 35.39 -5.33
C ASN A 269 23.98 34.87 -6.67
N THR A 270 24.21 33.58 -6.93
CA THR A 270 23.80 32.85 -8.14
C THR A 270 23.39 31.43 -7.75
N ASP A 271 22.50 30.79 -8.52
CA ASP A 271 22.09 29.40 -8.35
C ASP A 271 22.76 28.58 -9.45
N ILE A 272 23.95 28.06 -9.16
CA ILE A 272 24.70 27.27 -10.15
C ILE A 272 24.17 25.84 -10.13
N THR A 273 23.22 25.54 -11.02
CA THR A 273 22.53 24.26 -11.08
C THR A 273 23.18 23.26 -12.02
N ASP A 274 23.98 23.73 -12.99
CA ASP A 274 24.69 22.86 -13.93
C ASP A 274 26.11 23.33 -14.23
N ILE A 275 27.01 22.36 -14.47
CA ILE A 275 28.44 22.57 -14.72
C ILE A 275 28.89 21.56 -15.76
N GLU A 276 29.36 22.06 -16.91
CA GLU A 276 29.83 21.23 -18.03
C GLU A 276 31.23 21.63 -18.48
N PHE A 277 32.00 20.66 -18.99
CA PHE A 277 33.39 20.86 -19.39
C PHE A 277 33.57 20.65 -20.88
N HIS A 278 34.31 21.55 -21.54
CA HIS A 278 34.58 21.38 -22.96
C HIS A 278 35.38 20.09 -23.23
N PRO A 279 34.89 19.18 -24.09
CA PRO A 279 35.42 17.81 -24.17
C PRO A 279 36.86 17.72 -24.70
N ALA A 280 37.32 18.73 -25.45
CA ALA A 280 38.67 18.80 -25.98
C ALA A 280 39.57 19.90 -25.36
N SER A 281 39.08 20.73 -24.43
CA SER A 281 39.80 21.93 -23.96
C SER A 281 39.66 22.11 -22.45
N ALA A 282 40.70 21.73 -21.71
CA ALA A 282 40.71 21.72 -20.25
C ALA A 282 40.58 23.11 -19.56
N ASN A 283 40.64 24.20 -20.31
CA ASN A 283 40.48 25.56 -19.79
C ASN A 283 39.06 26.11 -19.96
N ILE A 284 38.20 25.45 -20.76
CA ILE A 284 36.84 25.93 -21.04
C ILE A 284 35.83 25.18 -20.20
N ILE A 285 35.05 25.93 -19.44
CA ILE A 285 34.02 25.44 -18.50
C ILE A 285 32.75 26.26 -18.72
N TYR A 286 31.61 25.59 -18.69
CA TYR A 286 30.29 26.17 -18.83
C TYR A 286 29.52 26.03 -17.52
N LEU A 287 28.82 27.09 -17.12
CA LEU A 287 27.90 27.06 -15.98
C LEU A 287 26.53 27.54 -16.43
N TYR A 288 25.50 26.93 -15.85
CA TYR A 288 24.16 27.47 -15.88
C TYR A 288 23.84 28.13 -14.54
N ASP A 289 23.29 29.34 -14.59
CA ASP A 289 22.87 30.12 -13.43
C ASP A 289 21.35 30.31 -13.48
N ASN A 290 20.64 29.48 -12.71
CA ASN A 290 19.17 29.50 -12.64
C ASN A 290 18.65 30.48 -11.56
N TYR A 291 19.47 31.45 -11.12
CA TYR A 291 19.06 32.36 -10.07
C TYR A 291 17.90 33.22 -10.55
N TYR A 292 16.74 33.05 -9.92
CA TYR A 292 15.50 33.69 -10.35
C TYR A 292 15.58 35.24 -10.39
N TRP A 293 16.30 35.85 -9.43
CA TRP A 293 16.48 37.31 -9.40
C TRP A 293 17.69 37.79 -10.20
N GLY A 294 18.36 36.86 -10.88
CA GLY A 294 19.52 37.10 -11.72
C GLY A 294 19.12 37.56 -13.12
N SER A 295 20.12 37.80 -13.96
CA SER A 295 19.93 38.15 -15.37
C SER A 295 20.49 37.09 -16.32
N ASN A 296 20.81 35.90 -15.80
CA ASN A 296 21.62 34.91 -16.49
C ASN A 296 20.81 33.67 -16.94
N GLN A 297 19.53 33.56 -16.61
CA GLN A 297 18.70 32.38 -16.94
C GLN A 297 18.56 32.15 -18.46
N SER A 298 18.80 33.19 -19.26
CA SER A 298 18.86 33.12 -20.73
C SER A 298 20.30 33.21 -21.29
N LEU A 299 21.32 32.87 -20.49
CA LEU A 299 22.75 32.91 -20.83
C LEU A 299 23.47 31.64 -20.37
N ILE A 300 24.62 31.35 -20.99
CA ILE A 300 25.62 30.42 -20.44
C ILE A 300 26.83 31.23 -19.95
N LEU A 301 27.30 30.95 -18.74
CA LEU A 301 28.53 31.54 -18.23
C LEU A 301 29.71 30.66 -18.64
N ARG A 302 30.70 31.26 -19.30
CA ARG A 302 31.83 30.54 -19.90
C ARG A 302 33.16 31.02 -19.35
N SER A 303 33.99 30.08 -18.90
CA SER A 303 35.40 30.32 -18.57
C SER A 303 36.32 29.92 -19.73
N THR A 304 37.51 30.52 -19.79
CA THR A 304 38.62 30.10 -20.68
C THR A 304 39.95 30.01 -19.94
N ASP A 305 39.91 30.06 -18.62
CA ASP A 305 41.06 30.18 -17.72
C ASP A 305 40.99 29.19 -16.55
N PHE A 306 40.51 27.97 -16.82
CA PHE A 306 40.40 26.88 -15.84
C PHE A 306 39.41 27.19 -14.71
N GLY A 307 38.34 27.91 -15.04
CA GLY A 307 37.28 28.29 -14.12
C GLY A 307 37.72 29.32 -13.10
N LEU A 308 38.66 30.22 -13.42
CA LEU A 308 39.04 31.32 -12.52
C LEU A 308 38.15 32.54 -12.74
N THR A 309 37.76 32.82 -13.99
CA THR A 309 36.81 33.87 -14.36
C THR A 309 35.80 33.38 -15.39
N PHE A 310 34.61 33.99 -15.40
CA PHE A 310 33.51 33.62 -16.29
C PHE A 310 32.98 34.87 -17.01
N SER A 311 32.64 34.71 -18.28
CA SER A 311 32.01 35.73 -19.12
C SER A 311 30.71 35.16 -19.72
N PRO A 312 29.65 35.97 -19.84
CA PRO A 312 28.38 35.50 -20.40
C PRO A 312 28.48 35.25 -21.91
N SER A 313 27.70 34.30 -22.40
CA SER A 313 27.39 34.13 -23.83
C SER A 313 26.53 35.29 -24.36
N ALA A 314 26.26 35.30 -25.67
CA ALA A 314 25.11 36.04 -26.20
C ALA A 314 23.80 35.48 -25.61
N THR A 315 22.76 36.32 -25.55
CA THR A 315 21.43 35.92 -25.10
C THR A 315 20.86 34.80 -25.96
N ILE A 316 20.40 33.74 -25.30
CA ILE A 316 19.67 32.63 -25.92
C ILE A 316 18.25 33.12 -26.22
N ALA A 317 18.07 33.67 -27.42
CA ALA A 317 16.80 34.24 -27.84
C ALA A 317 15.68 33.19 -27.83
N GLY A 318 14.59 33.50 -27.12
CA GLY A 318 13.42 32.64 -26.99
C GLY A 318 13.35 31.79 -25.73
N ASN A 319 14.42 31.72 -24.91
CA ASN A 319 14.36 30.96 -23.66
C ASN A 319 13.41 31.58 -22.62
N ASN A 320 13.27 32.91 -22.62
CA ASN A 320 12.39 33.66 -21.70
C ASN A 320 12.57 33.26 -20.23
N ASP A 321 13.84 33.10 -19.82
CA ASP A 321 14.25 32.79 -18.45
C ASP A 321 13.70 31.46 -17.88
N ALA A 322 13.31 30.52 -18.75
CA ALA A 322 13.03 29.15 -18.35
C ALA A 322 14.30 28.43 -17.87
N GLU A 323 14.15 27.55 -16.88
CA GLU A 323 15.21 26.66 -16.41
C GLU A 323 15.70 25.77 -17.57
N GLY A 324 17.02 25.55 -17.65
CA GLY A 324 17.59 24.75 -18.71
C GLY A 324 18.82 23.95 -18.31
N PHE A 325 19.25 23.12 -19.26
CA PHE A 325 20.28 22.10 -19.12
C PHE A 325 21.34 22.29 -20.20
N ILE A 326 22.61 22.13 -19.83
CA ILE A 326 23.73 22.20 -20.77
C ILE A 326 24.10 20.78 -21.18
N ALA A 327 24.37 20.56 -22.47
CA ALA A 327 25.01 19.34 -22.92
C ALA A 327 26.16 19.63 -23.89
N VAL A 328 27.24 18.89 -23.74
CA VAL A 328 28.44 18.93 -24.58
C VAL A 328 28.75 17.55 -25.11
N THR A 329 29.45 17.45 -26.24
CA THR A 329 29.76 16.14 -26.85
C THR A 329 31.14 16.11 -27.50
N PRO A 330 31.96 15.07 -27.26
CA PRO A 330 33.20 14.84 -27.99
C PRO A 330 33.01 14.68 -29.51
N ALA A 331 31.82 14.26 -29.97
CA ALA A 331 31.50 14.11 -31.39
C ALA A 331 31.47 15.46 -32.13
N CYS A 332 31.21 16.56 -31.42
CA CYS A 332 31.35 17.93 -31.91
C CYS A 332 31.90 18.81 -30.78
N PRO A 333 33.24 18.91 -30.60
CA PRO A 333 33.81 19.56 -29.41
C PRO A 333 33.46 21.04 -29.24
N ASN A 334 33.22 21.76 -30.34
CA ASN A 334 32.79 23.16 -30.31
C ASN A 334 31.27 23.33 -30.20
N CYS A 335 30.50 22.24 -30.30
CA CYS A 335 29.07 22.28 -30.13
C CYS A 335 28.72 22.35 -28.65
N VAL A 336 27.87 23.31 -28.28
CA VAL A 336 27.24 23.37 -26.94
C VAL A 336 25.73 23.41 -27.16
N TYR A 337 25.02 22.51 -26.51
CA TYR A 337 23.57 22.43 -26.57
C TYR A 337 22.99 23.00 -25.27
N PHE A 338 21.87 23.69 -25.42
CA PHE A 338 21.06 24.17 -24.30
C PHE A 338 19.62 23.76 -24.53
N ALA A 339 18.97 23.18 -23.53
CA ALA A 339 17.58 22.77 -23.60
C ALA A 339 16.79 23.33 -22.41
N SER A 340 15.54 23.72 -22.64
CA SER A 340 14.57 24.14 -21.62
C SER A 340 13.15 23.81 -22.08
N ASP A 341 12.15 24.11 -21.24
CA ASP A 341 10.73 24.06 -21.63
C ASP A 341 10.39 24.90 -22.87
N ASN A 342 11.25 25.85 -23.24
CA ASN A 342 11.05 26.72 -24.41
C ASN A 342 11.83 26.26 -25.65
N GLY A 343 12.58 25.17 -25.56
CA GLY A 343 13.12 24.44 -26.70
C GLY A 343 14.59 24.02 -26.58
N VAL A 344 15.20 23.76 -27.72
CA VAL A 344 16.59 23.31 -27.85
C VAL A 344 17.35 24.28 -28.74
N TRP A 345 18.50 24.73 -28.27
CA TRP A 345 19.44 25.60 -28.98
C TRP A 345 20.79 24.92 -29.12
N ARG A 346 21.53 25.29 -30.18
CA ARG A 346 22.90 24.85 -30.40
C ARG A 346 23.81 26.05 -30.65
N SER A 347 24.97 26.04 -30.02
CA SER A 347 26.12 26.86 -30.35
C SER A 347 27.13 26.04 -31.15
N ASP A 348 27.71 26.61 -32.21
CA ASP A 348 28.78 25.99 -33.01
C ASP A 348 30.15 26.66 -32.75
N ASP A 349 30.22 27.61 -31.80
CA ASP A 349 31.39 28.45 -31.50
C ASP A 349 31.83 28.39 -30.03
N ALA A 350 31.68 27.19 -29.45
CA ALA A 350 32.05 26.85 -28.08
C ALA A 350 31.30 27.68 -27.02
N GLY A 351 30.00 27.91 -27.23
CA GLY A 351 29.09 28.55 -26.27
C GLY A 351 29.06 30.08 -26.31
N GLN A 352 29.50 30.70 -27.41
CA GLN A 352 29.46 32.17 -27.53
C GLN A 352 28.12 32.65 -28.10
N ASN A 353 27.61 31.99 -29.14
CA ASN A 353 26.33 32.29 -29.78
C ASN A 353 25.48 31.04 -29.92
N PHE A 354 24.16 31.17 -29.72
CA PHE A 354 23.21 30.07 -29.79
C PHE A 354 22.18 30.29 -30.90
N THR A 355 21.87 29.22 -31.62
CA THR A 355 20.84 29.17 -32.65
C THR A 355 19.72 28.25 -32.19
N PHE A 356 18.48 28.73 -32.22
CA PHE A 356 17.29 27.92 -31.93
C PHE A 356 17.13 26.81 -32.98
N LEU A 357 16.84 25.59 -32.53
CA LEU A 357 16.57 24.45 -33.39
C LEU A 357 15.07 24.15 -33.44
N VAL A 358 14.49 23.78 -32.29
CA VAL A 358 13.10 23.33 -32.19
C VAL A 358 12.59 23.49 -30.75
N ASN A 359 11.28 23.60 -30.56
CA ASN A 359 10.64 23.39 -29.27
C ASN A 359 9.90 22.03 -29.30
N PRO A 360 10.42 20.98 -28.64
CA PRO A 360 9.79 19.67 -28.59
C PRO A 360 8.39 19.73 -27.94
N PRO A 361 7.47 18.80 -28.26
CA PRO A 361 6.11 18.81 -27.72
C PRO A 361 6.04 18.22 -26.29
N SER A 362 6.96 18.60 -25.40
CA SER A 362 7.05 18.14 -24.02
C SER A 362 7.82 19.16 -23.16
N SER A 363 7.66 19.10 -21.84
CA SER A 363 8.53 19.81 -20.90
C SER A 363 9.92 19.17 -20.80
N CYS A 364 10.86 19.86 -20.18
CA CYS A 364 12.26 19.48 -20.05
C CYS A 364 12.68 19.36 -18.58
N ASP A 365 12.74 18.14 -18.06
CA ASP A 365 13.42 17.79 -16.79
C ASP A 365 14.57 16.78 -17.00
N GLY A 366 14.80 16.34 -18.24
CA GLY A 366 15.97 15.56 -18.61
C GLY A 366 16.38 15.82 -20.06
N PHE A 367 17.67 16.08 -20.26
CA PHE A 367 18.25 16.33 -21.57
C PHE A 367 19.63 15.70 -21.65
N ALA A 368 19.90 14.95 -22.73
CA ALA A 368 21.20 14.33 -22.96
C ALA A 368 21.52 14.30 -24.46
N VAL A 369 22.74 14.68 -24.83
CA VAL A 369 23.27 14.53 -26.20
C VAL A 369 24.27 13.37 -26.20
N SER A 370 24.24 12.54 -27.24
CA SER A 370 25.17 11.41 -27.30
C SER A 370 26.63 11.87 -27.38
N ASP A 371 27.45 11.23 -26.56
CA ASP A 371 28.90 11.45 -26.50
C ASP A 371 29.65 10.86 -27.70
N THR A 372 29.00 9.98 -28.48
CA THR A 372 29.58 9.32 -29.66
C THR A 372 29.01 9.82 -31.00
N ASP A 373 27.80 10.39 -31.01
CA ASP A 373 27.17 10.92 -32.22
C ASP A 373 26.24 12.11 -31.90
N SER A 374 26.64 13.32 -32.29
CA SER A 374 25.89 14.55 -32.02
C SER A 374 24.51 14.63 -32.72
N LEU A 375 24.18 13.67 -33.59
CA LEU A 375 22.85 13.56 -34.19
C LEU A 375 21.80 12.97 -33.24
N HIS A 376 22.22 12.26 -32.19
CA HIS A 376 21.35 11.56 -31.26
C HIS A 376 21.21 12.30 -29.94
N MET A 377 19.97 12.55 -29.50
CA MET A 377 19.69 13.19 -28.21
C MET A 377 18.34 12.81 -27.64
N HIS A 378 18.25 12.83 -26.32
CA HIS A 378 17.02 12.65 -25.54
C HIS A 378 16.62 13.96 -24.86
N TYR A 379 15.32 14.19 -24.79
CA TYR A 379 14.67 15.33 -24.15
C TYR A 379 13.35 14.87 -23.52
N GLY A 380 12.99 15.30 -22.31
CA GLY A 380 11.67 14.96 -21.78
C GLY A 380 11.42 15.33 -20.33
N TYR A 381 10.21 15.01 -19.86
CA TYR A 381 9.72 15.24 -18.50
C TYR A 381 8.94 14.03 -17.96
N LEU A 382 7.77 13.73 -18.52
CA LEU A 382 7.03 12.49 -18.18
C LEU A 382 7.50 11.32 -19.04
N ASP A 383 7.58 11.58 -20.35
CA ASP A 383 8.14 10.69 -21.35
C ASP A 383 9.41 11.29 -21.92
N THR A 384 10.27 10.40 -22.45
CA THR A 384 11.41 10.81 -23.27
C THR A 384 11.03 10.90 -24.74
N TYR A 385 11.61 11.89 -25.39
CA TYR A 385 11.55 12.14 -26.82
C TYR A 385 12.97 12.02 -27.37
N PHE A 386 13.11 11.35 -28.50
CA PHE A 386 14.37 11.11 -29.16
C PHE A 386 14.49 11.90 -30.46
N SER A 387 15.68 12.44 -30.72
CA SER A 387 16.05 13.06 -31.99
C SER A 387 17.16 12.26 -32.67
N ASN A 388 17.05 12.11 -33.99
CA ASN A 388 18.03 11.43 -34.85
C ASN A 388 18.64 12.34 -35.93
N ASP A 389 18.46 13.66 -35.79
CA ASP A 389 18.90 14.65 -36.78
C ASP A 389 19.67 15.81 -36.17
N GLY A 390 20.16 15.66 -34.94
CA GLY A 390 20.92 16.71 -34.25
C GLY A 390 20.03 17.79 -33.62
N GLY A 391 18.80 17.43 -33.26
CA GLY A 391 17.87 18.28 -32.49
C GLY A 391 16.91 19.10 -33.33
N TYR A 392 16.72 18.79 -34.62
CA TYR A 392 15.73 19.48 -35.45
C TYR A 392 14.33 18.88 -35.31
N THR A 393 14.24 17.56 -35.04
CA THR A 393 12.97 16.87 -34.79
C THR A 393 13.09 15.92 -33.60
N PHE A 394 11.98 15.76 -32.86
CA PHE A 394 11.85 14.89 -31.70
C PHE A 394 10.59 14.05 -31.79
N SER A 395 10.68 12.76 -31.47
CA SER A 395 9.56 11.83 -31.42
C SER A 395 9.52 11.13 -30.07
N GLN A 396 8.33 10.97 -29.49
CA GLN A 396 8.13 10.24 -28.23
C GLN A 396 8.61 8.79 -28.39
N VAL A 397 9.37 8.29 -27.41
CA VAL A 397 9.89 6.91 -27.44
C VAL A 397 9.58 6.12 -26.16
N THR A 398 8.93 6.74 -25.17
CA THR A 398 8.42 6.05 -23.99
C THR A 398 6.94 6.32 -23.75
N ASP A 399 6.31 5.48 -22.94
CA ASP A 399 4.95 5.68 -22.44
C ASP A 399 4.89 5.38 -20.94
N TRP A 400 4.96 6.44 -20.11
CA TRP A 400 4.88 6.32 -18.65
C TRP A 400 3.50 5.87 -18.14
N ALA A 401 2.45 6.05 -18.93
CA ALA A 401 1.08 5.69 -18.55
C ALA A 401 0.72 4.24 -18.97
N ASN A 402 1.67 3.52 -19.57
CA ASN A 402 1.53 2.12 -19.87
C ASN A 402 1.55 1.29 -18.58
N GLY A 403 0.37 1.00 -18.04
CA GLY A 403 0.18 0.21 -16.81
C GLY A 403 0.65 -1.24 -16.88
N ASN A 404 1.19 -1.69 -18.02
CA ASN A 404 1.89 -2.96 -18.15
C ASN A 404 3.30 -2.69 -18.72
N PRO A 405 4.36 -2.69 -17.89
CA PRO A 405 5.67 -2.21 -18.30
C PRO A 405 6.31 -3.16 -19.32
N ASP A 406 6.21 -2.79 -20.61
CA ASP A 406 7.01 -3.37 -21.68
C ASP A 406 8.34 -2.60 -21.84
N THR A 407 9.06 -2.83 -22.94
CA THR A 407 10.35 -2.16 -23.18
C THR A 407 10.24 -0.67 -23.51
N THR A 408 9.04 -0.11 -23.65
CA THR A 408 8.81 1.32 -23.87
C THR A 408 8.49 2.07 -22.57
N TYR A 409 8.30 1.35 -21.47
CA TYR A 409 7.96 1.94 -20.20
C TYR A 409 9.19 2.49 -19.46
N ILE A 410 9.03 3.72 -18.96
CA ILE A 410 9.82 4.28 -17.86
C ILE A 410 8.84 4.90 -16.86
N HIS A 411 9.22 5.00 -15.59
CA HIS A 411 8.39 5.73 -14.64
C HIS A 411 8.41 7.22 -14.97
N ALA A 412 7.27 7.91 -14.76
CA ALA A 412 7.11 9.33 -14.98
C ALA A 412 8.09 10.20 -14.16
N ASP A 413 8.15 11.49 -14.51
CA ASP A 413 8.86 12.54 -13.78
C ASP A 413 10.39 12.28 -13.78
N LEU A 414 11.02 12.62 -14.91
CA LEU A 414 12.48 12.58 -15.12
C LEU A 414 13.19 13.49 -14.11
N ARG A 415 14.39 13.06 -13.69
CA ARG A 415 15.23 13.78 -12.73
C ARG A 415 16.61 14.10 -13.28
N THR A 416 17.12 13.22 -14.14
CA THR A 416 18.44 13.35 -14.75
C THR A 416 18.52 12.44 -15.99
N ALA A 417 19.31 12.85 -16.99
CA ALA A 417 19.60 12.03 -18.16
C ALA A 417 21.04 12.26 -18.61
N GLU A 418 21.73 11.19 -19.00
CA GLU A 418 23.11 11.26 -19.54
C GLU A 418 23.30 10.24 -20.66
N CYS A 419 24.30 10.45 -21.51
CA CYS A 419 24.74 9.47 -22.51
C CYS A 419 26.21 9.13 -22.29
N ILE A 420 26.52 7.85 -22.08
CA ILE A 420 27.85 7.36 -21.75
C ILE A 420 28.18 6.20 -22.68
N ASN A 421 29.23 6.35 -23.48
CA ASN A 421 29.65 5.45 -24.55
C ASN A 421 28.52 5.06 -25.51
N GLY A 422 27.66 6.02 -25.88
CA GLY A 422 26.51 5.81 -26.78
C GLY A 422 25.30 5.12 -26.13
N VAL A 423 25.30 4.88 -24.82
CA VAL A 423 24.15 4.36 -24.08
C VAL A 423 23.49 5.50 -23.32
N PHE A 424 22.17 5.67 -23.48
CA PHE A 424 21.41 6.66 -22.72
C PHE A 424 20.97 6.09 -21.38
N TYR A 425 21.04 6.90 -20.34
CA TYR A 425 20.59 6.59 -18.98
C TYR A 425 19.63 7.68 -18.52
N ALA A 426 18.63 7.31 -17.73
CA ALA A 426 17.66 8.25 -17.15
C ALA A 426 17.31 7.84 -15.71
N GLY A 427 17.36 8.79 -14.79
CA GLY A 427 16.79 8.68 -13.45
C GLY A 427 15.40 9.32 -13.40
N THR A 428 14.46 8.70 -12.72
CA THR A 428 13.07 9.16 -12.59
C THR A 428 12.58 9.05 -11.15
N ASP A 429 11.32 9.41 -10.89
CA ASP A 429 10.67 9.22 -9.58
C ASP A 429 10.47 7.75 -9.16
N GLY A 430 10.71 6.80 -10.06
CA GLY A 430 10.54 5.36 -9.78
C GLY A 430 11.72 4.46 -10.14
N TYR A 431 12.58 4.84 -11.10
CA TYR A 431 13.69 3.98 -11.55
C TYR A 431 14.94 4.73 -11.98
N LEU A 432 16.04 3.98 -12.04
CA LEU A 432 17.14 4.20 -12.98
C LEU A 432 16.95 3.28 -14.18
N CYS A 433 16.94 3.82 -15.38
CA CYS A 433 16.76 3.08 -16.63
C CYS A 433 17.91 3.34 -17.60
N LYS A 434 18.16 2.40 -18.52
CA LYS A 434 19.06 2.59 -19.67
C LYS A 434 18.43 2.21 -20.99
N SER A 435 18.89 2.85 -22.06
CA SER A 435 18.60 2.49 -23.45
C SER A 435 19.90 2.34 -24.25
N PRO A 436 20.25 1.12 -24.69
CA PRO A 436 21.43 0.86 -25.51
C PRO A 436 21.20 1.12 -27.01
N ASN A 437 19.99 1.50 -27.40
CA ASN A 437 19.55 1.60 -28.79
C ASN A 437 18.75 2.88 -29.04
N ASN A 438 19.26 4.00 -28.51
CA ASN A 438 18.76 5.33 -28.82
C ASN A 438 17.27 5.53 -28.49
N GLY A 439 16.82 4.98 -27.37
CA GLY A 439 15.45 5.14 -26.87
C GLY A 439 14.44 4.11 -27.34
N LEU A 440 14.79 3.20 -28.25
CA LEU A 440 13.84 2.20 -28.79
C LEU A 440 13.40 1.17 -27.74
N SER A 441 14.28 0.83 -26.80
CA SER A 441 13.96 -0.01 -25.65
C SER A 441 14.68 0.48 -24.40
N TRP A 442 13.98 0.42 -23.27
CA TRP A 442 14.45 0.81 -21.95
C TRP A 442 14.48 -0.39 -21.00
N TYR A 443 15.52 -0.43 -20.17
CA TYR A 443 15.75 -1.47 -19.19
C TYR A 443 15.97 -0.84 -17.82
N ARG A 444 15.19 -1.28 -16.84
CA ARG A 444 15.36 -0.92 -15.42
C ARG A 444 16.72 -1.42 -14.90
N MET A 445 17.30 -0.68 -13.97
CA MET A 445 18.64 -0.94 -13.46
C MET A 445 18.76 -0.97 -11.94
N ASN A 446 17.71 -0.62 -11.20
CA ASN A 446 17.77 -0.45 -9.74
C ASN A 446 16.87 -1.40 -8.96
N ASP A 447 16.46 -2.53 -9.55
CA ASP A 447 15.94 -3.66 -8.78
C ASP A 447 17.00 -4.05 -7.72
N GLY A 448 16.56 -4.32 -6.48
CA GLY A 448 17.41 -4.53 -5.31
C GLY A 448 17.64 -3.28 -4.45
N THR A 449 17.24 -2.07 -4.90
CA THR A 449 17.36 -0.85 -4.11
C THR A 449 16.10 -0.60 -3.27
N GLY A 450 16.18 -0.59 -1.94
CA GLY A 450 15.04 -0.33 -1.05
C GLY A 450 14.75 1.16 -0.88
N ILE A 451 14.43 1.90 -1.95
CA ILE A 451 14.43 3.39 -1.91
C ILE A 451 13.04 4.05 -1.85
N ARG A 452 12.00 3.32 -1.47
CA ARG A 452 10.61 3.81 -1.46
C ARG A 452 10.35 4.84 -0.35
N GLU A 453 9.63 5.91 -0.70
CA GLU A 453 9.19 6.98 0.22
C GLU A 453 7.78 6.69 0.76
N PHE A 454 7.66 5.90 1.83
CA PHE A 454 6.36 5.59 2.45
C PHE A 454 5.85 6.72 3.34
N TYR A 455 4.55 7.00 3.22
CA TYR A 455 3.80 7.91 4.09
C TYR A 455 3.29 7.21 5.34
N ALA A 456 2.61 6.06 5.17
CA ALA A 456 1.95 5.29 6.22
C ALA A 456 1.88 3.80 5.86
N VAL A 457 1.65 2.94 6.85
CA VAL A 457 1.53 1.48 6.68
C VAL A 457 0.36 0.93 7.51
N GLY A 458 -0.48 0.10 6.91
CA GLY A 458 -1.44 -0.76 7.61
C GLY A 458 -0.90 -2.17 7.74
N VAL A 459 -1.07 -2.78 8.92
CA VAL A 459 -0.60 -4.14 9.22
C VAL A 459 -1.76 -5.11 9.44
N SER A 460 -1.65 -6.33 8.95
CA SER A 460 -2.57 -7.40 9.31
C SER A 460 -2.27 -7.95 10.71
N GLN A 461 -3.31 -8.07 11.53
CA GLN A 461 -3.20 -8.71 12.85
C GLN A 461 -3.35 -10.23 12.77
N SER A 462 -4.01 -10.75 11.73
CA SER A 462 -4.20 -12.19 11.47
C SER A 462 -3.08 -12.82 10.69
N ASN A 463 -2.26 -12.04 9.98
CA ASN A 463 -1.13 -12.53 9.22
C ASN A 463 0.06 -11.57 9.27
N TRP A 464 1.11 -11.96 9.98
CA TRP A 464 2.24 -11.09 10.27
C TRP A 464 3.02 -10.57 9.05
N GLN A 465 2.88 -11.21 7.88
CA GLN A 465 3.58 -10.85 6.64
C GLN A 465 2.77 -9.90 5.75
N VAL A 466 1.49 -9.69 6.05
CA VAL A 466 0.61 -8.90 5.19
C VAL A 466 0.57 -7.45 5.64
N HIS A 467 0.97 -6.56 4.73
CA HIS A 467 1.01 -5.12 4.93
C HIS A 467 0.51 -4.37 3.70
N MET A 468 -0.14 -3.23 3.89
CA MET A 468 -0.46 -2.30 2.82
C MET A 468 0.18 -0.96 3.14
N ALA A 469 0.97 -0.39 2.23
CA ALA A 469 1.71 0.85 2.49
C ALA A 469 1.57 1.84 1.33
N GLY A 470 1.26 3.09 1.66
CA GLY A 470 1.13 4.19 0.70
C GLY A 470 2.41 4.99 0.57
N SER A 471 2.83 5.26 -0.67
CA SER A 471 4.09 5.93 -0.99
C SER A 471 3.92 7.12 -1.92
N GLN A 472 4.88 8.04 -1.88
CA GLN A 472 4.92 9.17 -2.79
C GLN A 472 5.28 8.73 -4.21
N ASP A 473 4.54 9.25 -5.19
CA ASP A 473 4.69 9.10 -6.65
C ASP A 473 4.59 7.65 -7.19
N ASN A 474 4.79 6.65 -6.33
CA ASN A 474 4.84 5.21 -6.62
C ASN A 474 3.65 4.43 -6.01
N GLY A 475 2.62 5.12 -5.54
CA GLY A 475 1.34 4.51 -5.22
C GLY A 475 1.24 3.77 -3.88
N THR A 476 0.20 2.95 -3.74
CA THR A 476 0.00 2.01 -2.64
C THR A 476 0.39 0.61 -3.10
N SER A 477 1.21 -0.06 -2.28
CA SER A 477 1.69 -1.42 -2.51
C SER A 477 1.30 -2.34 -1.36
N ILE A 478 1.18 -3.64 -1.65
CA ILE A 478 0.82 -4.66 -0.67
C ILE A 478 1.97 -5.66 -0.56
N LEU A 479 2.49 -5.87 0.65
CA LEU A 479 3.42 -6.96 0.94
C LEU A 479 2.63 -8.19 1.40
N SER A 480 2.99 -9.35 0.90
CA SER A 480 2.44 -10.66 1.25
C SER A 480 3.54 -11.72 1.30
N ASP A 481 3.19 -12.97 1.63
CA ASP A 481 4.10 -14.12 1.56
C ASP A 481 4.70 -14.33 0.16
N SER A 482 3.99 -13.91 -0.89
CA SER A 482 4.46 -13.97 -2.28
C SER A 482 5.35 -12.78 -2.70
N GLY A 483 5.58 -11.82 -1.80
CA GLY A 483 6.31 -10.58 -2.08
C GLY A 483 5.40 -9.37 -2.24
N TRP A 484 5.96 -8.30 -2.78
CA TRP A 484 5.26 -7.03 -3.02
C TRP A 484 4.38 -7.09 -4.26
N ILE A 485 3.21 -6.45 -4.16
CA ILE A 485 2.24 -6.23 -5.23
C ILE A 485 2.07 -4.72 -5.40
N GLU A 486 2.38 -4.21 -6.58
CA GLU A 486 2.06 -2.84 -6.98
C GLU A 486 0.56 -2.78 -7.32
N TRP A 487 -0.21 -2.17 -6.43
CA TRP A 487 -1.67 -2.23 -6.48
C TRP A 487 -2.29 -0.94 -7.02
N ASN A 488 -1.92 0.22 -6.51
CA ASN A 488 -2.61 1.48 -6.84
C ASN A 488 -1.64 2.63 -7.12
N GLY A 489 -1.55 3.14 -8.35
CA GLY A 489 -0.59 4.21 -8.72
C GLY A 489 -0.92 5.63 -8.24
N GLY A 490 0.01 6.57 -8.40
CA GLY A 490 -0.11 7.96 -7.93
C GLY A 490 0.62 8.19 -6.59
N ASP A 491 0.13 9.08 -5.72
CA ASP A 491 0.63 9.11 -4.32
C ASP A 491 -0.32 8.24 -3.47
N GLY A 492 0.20 7.15 -2.91
CA GLY A 492 -0.50 6.38 -1.88
C GLY A 492 -0.37 7.05 -0.50
N MET A 493 -1.43 7.04 0.29
CA MET A 493 -1.48 7.64 1.64
C MET A 493 -1.80 6.56 2.71
N GLU A 494 -2.68 6.88 3.66
CA GLU A 494 -3.15 5.98 4.71
C GLU A 494 -3.67 4.64 4.16
N ALA A 495 -3.41 3.57 4.89
CA ALA A 495 -3.85 2.23 4.52
C ALA A 495 -4.23 1.40 5.75
N ILE A 496 -5.25 0.55 5.63
CA ILE A 496 -5.65 -0.38 6.69
C ILE A 496 -5.88 -1.78 6.10
N VAL A 497 -5.62 -2.79 6.92
CA VAL A 497 -5.93 -4.21 6.64
C VAL A 497 -6.95 -4.68 7.67
N GLN A 498 -7.98 -5.42 7.24
CA GLN A 498 -8.99 -5.94 8.16
C GLN A 498 -8.32 -6.93 9.14
N PRO A 499 -8.49 -6.78 10.47
CA PRO A 499 -7.69 -7.52 11.44
C PRO A 499 -7.74 -9.05 11.33
N LEU A 500 -8.89 -9.65 11.03
CA LEU A 500 -9.14 -11.09 10.95
C LEU A 500 -9.30 -11.62 9.49
N ASN A 501 -9.27 -10.74 8.49
CA ASN A 501 -9.37 -11.07 7.07
C ASN A 501 -8.34 -10.26 6.29
N ASP A 502 -7.15 -10.83 6.16
CA ASP A 502 -6.02 -10.21 5.48
C ASP A 502 -6.22 -10.02 3.96
N GLN A 503 -7.35 -10.45 3.39
CA GLN A 503 -7.71 -10.20 1.98
C GLN A 503 -8.44 -8.87 1.79
N TRP A 504 -9.01 -8.30 2.86
CA TRP A 504 -9.77 -7.06 2.80
C TRP A 504 -8.91 -5.89 3.28
N MET A 505 -8.67 -4.94 2.39
CA MET A 505 -7.80 -3.79 2.68
C MET A 505 -8.36 -2.52 2.04
N ILE A 506 -8.10 -1.36 2.67
CA ILE A 506 -8.41 -0.05 2.11
C ILE A 506 -7.12 0.74 2.02
N GLY A 507 -6.80 1.23 0.83
CA GLY A 507 -5.71 2.17 0.58
C GLY A 507 -6.24 3.50 0.04
N SER A 508 -5.38 4.51 0.01
CA SER A 508 -5.84 5.90 -0.17
C SER A 508 -4.95 6.69 -1.13
N TRP A 509 -5.53 7.71 -1.77
CA TRP A 509 -4.81 8.79 -2.45
C TRP A 509 -4.77 10.06 -1.59
N GLN A 510 -4.12 11.12 -2.10
CA GLN A 510 -4.16 12.46 -1.51
C GLN A 510 -5.61 12.88 -1.19
N PHE A 511 -5.80 13.72 -0.17
CA PHE A 511 -7.10 14.33 0.15
C PHE A 511 -8.20 13.32 0.51
N GLY A 512 -7.81 12.09 0.85
CA GLY A 512 -8.70 11.07 1.43
C GLY A 512 -9.57 10.31 0.44
N THR A 513 -9.30 10.35 -0.86
CA THR A 513 -9.94 9.39 -1.79
C THR A 513 -9.51 7.97 -1.44
N ARG A 514 -10.45 7.02 -1.39
CA ARG A 514 -10.19 5.65 -0.93
C ARG A 514 -10.48 4.61 -2.01
N GLN A 515 -9.72 3.53 -1.98
CA GLN A 515 -9.86 2.34 -2.81
C GLN A 515 -9.85 1.12 -1.90
N ARG A 516 -10.56 0.05 -2.29
CA ARG A 516 -10.63 -1.21 -1.54
C ARG A 516 -10.27 -2.39 -2.41
N THR A 517 -9.59 -3.36 -1.82
CA THR A 517 -9.48 -4.73 -2.31
C THR A 517 -10.15 -5.68 -1.32
N GLN A 518 -10.73 -6.77 -1.83
CA GLN A 518 -11.37 -7.83 -1.05
C GLN A 518 -10.79 -9.21 -1.40
N ASP A 519 -9.67 -9.21 -2.12
CA ASP A 519 -9.02 -10.37 -2.73
C ASP A 519 -7.49 -10.29 -2.63
N GLY A 520 -6.97 -9.61 -1.59
CA GLY A 520 -5.53 -9.55 -1.34
C GLY A 520 -4.75 -8.75 -2.39
N GLY A 521 -5.40 -7.78 -3.04
CA GLY A 521 -4.78 -6.89 -4.02
C GLY A 521 -4.91 -7.32 -5.47
N GLN A 522 -5.72 -8.34 -5.80
CA GLN A 522 -5.92 -8.76 -7.19
C GLN A 522 -6.87 -7.80 -7.95
N SER A 523 -7.83 -7.20 -7.25
CA SER A 523 -8.72 -6.17 -7.77
C SER A 523 -8.65 -4.87 -6.98
N ARG A 524 -9.12 -3.79 -7.60
CA ARG A 524 -9.23 -2.46 -7.00
C ARG A 524 -10.60 -1.88 -7.29
N ASN A 525 -11.36 -1.61 -6.24
CA ASN A 525 -12.70 -1.02 -6.32
C ASN A 525 -12.73 0.31 -5.58
N GLY A 526 -13.29 1.34 -6.22
CA GLY A 526 -13.52 2.62 -5.57
C GLY A 526 -14.59 2.50 -4.50
N ILE A 527 -14.33 3.07 -3.32
CA ILE A 527 -15.33 3.21 -2.28
C ILE A 527 -15.65 4.71 -2.16
N ASN A 528 -16.85 5.10 -2.60
CA ASN A 528 -17.25 6.51 -2.74
C ASN A 528 -16.85 7.33 -1.51
N SER A 529 -16.03 8.38 -1.68
CA SER A 529 -15.74 9.28 -0.56
C SER A 529 -16.93 10.21 -0.36
N PRO A 530 -17.51 10.31 0.85
CA PRO A 530 -18.75 11.05 1.10
C PRO A 530 -18.68 12.53 0.68
N ASP A 531 -17.49 13.14 0.69
CA ASP A 531 -17.25 14.53 0.29
C ASP A 531 -16.53 14.70 -1.07
N GLY A 532 -16.35 13.62 -1.83
CA GLY A 532 -15.65 13.68 -3.12
C GLY A 532 -14.13 13.86 -3.04
N GLY A 533 -13.51 13.71 -1.87
CA GLY A 533 -12.04 13.72 -1.71
C GLY A 533 -11.43 15.12 -1.47
N ASN A 534 -11.85 15.79 -0.40
CA ASN A 534 -11.36 17.13 -0.02
C ASN A 534 -10.78 17.18 1.41
N GLY A 535 -10.22 16.07 1.89
CA GLY A 535 -9.60 15.95 3.21
C GLY A 535 -8.23 16.61 3.32
N ASP A 536 -7.53 16.38 4.44
CA ASP A 536 -6.13 16.78 4.57
C ASP A 536 -5.23 16.00 3.58
N TRP A 537 -3.99 16.48 3.36
CA TRP A 537 -3.04 15.85 2.43
C TRP A 537 -2.91 14.34 2.66
N GLN A 538 -2.78 13.95 3.94
CA GLN A 538 -2.95 12.58 4.43
C GLN A 538 -4.16 12.56 5.36
N ALA A 539 -5.33 12.23 4.82
CA ALA A 539 -6.56 12.18 5.62
C ALA A 539 -6.60 10.89 6.47
N PRO A 540 -6.87 10.96 7.79
CA PRO A 540 -6.91 9.78 8.64
C PRO A 540 -7.98 8.75 8.22
N LEU A 541 -7.65 7.48 8.39
CA LEU A 541 -8.50 6.32 8.16
C LEU A 541 -8.17 5.28 9.23
N MET A 542 -9.18 4.78 9.92
CA MET A 542 -9.01 3.80 10.99
C MET A 542 -10.21 2.86 11.02
N PHE A 543 -10.05 1.63 11.50
CA PHE A 543 -11.17 0.74 11.82
C PHE A 543 -11.55 0.87 13.30
N ASP A 544 -12.78 0.49 13.66
CA ASP A 544 -13.21 0.40 15.05
C ASP A 544 -12.61 -0.87 15.70
N PRO A 545 -11.85 -0.74 16.81
CA PRO A 545 -11.16 -1.86 17.44
C PRO A 545 -12.12 -2.90 18.04
N ASN A 546 -13.37 -2.52 18.35
CA ASN A 546 -14.41 -3.41 18.88
C ASN A 546 -15.49 -3.78 17.84
N LEU A 547 -15.50 -3.15 16.67
CA LEU A 547 -16.40 -3.44 15.55
C LEU A 547 -15.61 -3.44 14.23
N GLN A 548 -14.84 -4.48 13.96
CA GLN A 548 -13.74 -4.43 12.97
C GLN A 548 -14.17 -4.36 11.49
N MET A 549 -15.47 -4.41 11.21
CA MET A 549 -16.03 -4.04 9.90
C MET A 549 -16.36 -2.55 9.80
N LYS A 550 -16.56 -1.87 10.94
CA LYS A 550 -16.77 -0.42 10.97
C LYS A 550 -15.45 0.30 10.71
N VAL A 551 -15.47 1.25 9.78
CA VAL A 551 -14.33 2.09 9.43
C VAL A 551 -14.71 3.57 9.52
N TYR A 552 -13.76 4.36 10.02
CA TYR A 552 -13.86 5.79 10.19
C TYR A 552 -13.05 6.49 9.10
N HIS A 553 -13.69 7.44 8.45
CA HIS A 553 -13.12 8.25 7.40
C HIS A 553 -13.17 9.73 7.82
N CYS A 554 -11.99 10.32 8.05
CA CYS A 554 -11.88 11.66 8.63
C CYS A 554 -11.67 12.71 7.53
N MET A 555 -12.61 13.64 7.39
CA MET A 555 -12.50 14.83 6.54
C MET A 555 -12.63 16.09 7.41
N ASP A 556 -13.53 17.02 7.13
CA ASP A 556 -13.90 18.07 8.11
C ASP A 556 -14.81 17.53 9.22
N SER A 557 -15.48 16.42 8.95
CA SER A 557 -16.35 15.66 9.86
C SER A 557 -15.88 14.20 9.94
N LEU A 558 -16.40 13.49 10.95
CA LEU A 558 -16.21 12.04 11.07
C LEU A 558 -17.30 11.31 10.27
N TYR A 559 -16.89 10.57 9.26
CA TYR A 559 -17.75 9.68 8.48
C TYR A 559 -17.50 8.24 8.87
N VAL A 560 -18.55 7.42 8.83
CA VAL A 560 -18.51 6.01 9.19
C VAL A 560 -19.13 5.15 8.10
N SER A 561 -18.49 4.03 7.82
CA SER A 561 -19.08 2.88 7.14
C SER A 561 -19.13 1.73 8.12
N ASP A 562 -20.27 1.03 8.22
CA ASP A 562 -20.40 -0.15 9.10
C ASP A 562 -19.91 -1.44 8.40
N GLU A 563 -19.68 -1.41 7.09
CA GLU A 563 -19.37 -2.58 6.25
C GLU A 563 -18.12 -2.33 5.38
N PHE A 564 -17.02 -2.01 6.07
CA PHE A 564 -15.65 -1.89 5.56
C PHE A 564 -15.55 -1.07 4.26
N GLY A 565 -16.19 0.10 4.27
CA GLY A 565 -16.19 1.06 3.16
C GLY A 565 -17.38 0.95 2.22
N ASP A 566 -18.34 0.06 2.47
CA ASP A 566 -19.61 0.04 1.75
C ASP A 566 -20.63 1.00 2.39
N GLY A 567 -20.92 2.09 1.69
CA GLY A 567 -21.77 3.19 2.19
C GLY A 567 -21.12 4.01 3.29
N TRP A 568 -21.47 5.30 3.37
CA TRP A 568 -20.96 6.22 4.39
C TRP A 568 -22.08 7.09 4.94
N TYR A 569 -22.01 7.37 6.25
CA TYR A 569 -22.84 8.38 6.90
C TYR A 569 -22.00 9.25 7.83
N THR A 570 -22.38 10.51 7.97
CA THR A 570 -21.75 11.44 8.92
C THR A 570 -22.22 11.14 10.33
N VAL A 571 -21.30 11.07 11.30
CA VAL A 571 -21.63 10.86 12.71
C VAL A 571 -21.64 12.18 13.47
N GLY A 572 -20.60 13.00 13.27
CA GLY A 572 -20.49 14.29 13.94
C GLY A 572 -19.32 15.11 13.40
N THR A 573 -19.33 16.39 13.75
CA THR A 573 -18.34 17.38 13.33
C THR A 573 -17.71 17.98 14.58
N PRO A 574 -16.38 18.04 14.70
CA PRO A 574 -15.70 18.72 15.80
C PRO A 574 -15.99 20.23 15.78
N SER A 575 -15.69 20.93 16.88
CA SER A 575 -15.99 22.37 16.97
C SER A 575 -15.00 23.28 16.25
N PHE A 576 -13.79 22.77 15.95
CA PHE A 576 -12.80 23.48 15.14
C PHE A 576 -13.17 23.52 13.64
N THR A 577 -12.63 24.50 12.90
CA THR A 577 -12.94 24.67 11.47
C THR A 577 -11.91 23.98 10.57
N GLY A 578 -12.39 23.14 9.66
CA GLY A 578 -11.64 22.54 8.56
C GLY A 578 -11.22 21.08 8.82
N ASN A 579 -10.57 20.48 7.82
CA ASN A 579 -10.14 19.08 7.81
C ASN A 579 -9.36 18.63 9.05
N ILE A 580 -9.76 17.47 9.58
CA ILE A 580 -9.10 16.65 10.59
C ILE A 580 -7.77 16.16 10.01
N LYS A 581 -6.68 16.34 10.77
CA LYS A 581 -5.31 15.93 10.38
C LYS A 581 -4.86 14.66 11.07
N VAL A 582 -5.29 14.44 12.32
CA VAL A 582 -4.94 13.27 13.13
C VAL A 582 -6.22 12.79 13.83
N ALA A 583 -6.38 11.47 13.93
CA ALA A 583 -7.49 10.86 14.63
C ALA A 583 -7.03 9.59 15.34
N ALA A 584 -7.62 9.28 16.49
CA ALA A 584 -7.39 8.04 17.22
C ALA A 584 -8.68 7.54 17.86
N VAL A 585 -8.86 6.22 17.92
CA VAL A 585 -9.95 5.55 18.63
C VAL A 585 -9.35 4.65 19.71
N ALA A 586 -9.93 4.66 20.91
CA ALA A 586 -9.40 3.87 22.02
C ALA A 586 -9.68 2.37 21.84
N GLU A 587 -8.71 1.50 22.16
CA GLU A 587 -8.81 0.06 21.89
C GLU A 587 -9.97 -0.60 22.66
N ASN A 588 -10.22 -0.21 23.91
CA ASN A 588 -11.19 -0.89 24.78
C ASN A 588 -12.58 -0.23 24.78
N ASN A 589 -12.70 1.00 24.29
CA ASN A 589 -13.94 1.75 24.26
C ASN A 589 -14.07 2.59 22.97
N SER A 590 -14.84 2.09 22.01
CA SER A 590 -15.08 2.75 20.72
C SER A 590 -15.87 4.06 20.81
N ASP A 591 -16.43 4.38 21.98
CA ASP A 591 -17.07 5.68 22.20
C ASP A 591 -16.02 6.80 22.37
N ARG A 592 -14.77 6.43 22.67
CA ARG A 592 -13.65 7.37 22.86
C ARG A 592 -12.90 7.57 21.55
N ILE A 593 -13.16 8.72 20.93
CA ILE A 593 -12.53 9.12 19.67
C ILE A 593 -11.91 10.50 19.85
N ILE A 594 -10.65 10.64 19.47
CA ILE A 594 -9.95 11.92 19.45
C ILE A 594 -9.83 12.38 18.01
N LEU A 595 -10.19 13.64 17.76
CA LEU A 595 -9.96 14.33 16.50
C LEU A 595 -9.10 15.56 16.74
N VAL A 596 -8.17 15.79 15.81
CA VAL A 596 -7.17 16.84 15.93
C VAL A 596 -7.05 17.63 14.64
N ARG A 597 -6.91 18.95 14.80
CA ARG A 597 -6.45 19.85 13.76
C ARG A 597 -5.50 20.86 14.37
N TYR A 598 -4.22 20.80 13.98
CA TYR A 598 -3.17 21.62 14.56
C TYR A 598 -3.10 21.47 16.09
N SER A 599 -3.29 22.56 16.84
CA SER A 599 -3.32 22.55 18.30
C SER A 599 -4.70 22.21 18.89
N ASP A 600 -5.74 22.21 18.06
CA ASP A 600 -7.09 21.86 18.50
C ASP A 600 -7.17 20.33 18.61
N ILE A 601 -7.46 19.86 19.82
CA ILE A 601 -7.69 18.45 20.14
C ILE A 601 -9.01 18.32 20.89
N GLU A 602 -9.90 17.48 20.38
CA GLU A 602 -11.21 17.24 20.97
C GLU A 602 -11.44 15.74 21.15
N LEU A 603 -12.01 15.38 22.31
CA LEU A 603 -12.40 14.02 22.67
C LEU A 603 -13.92 13.89 22.58
N SER A 604 -14.38 12.86 21.89
CA SER A 604 -15.73 12.32 22.02
C SER A 604 -15.73 11.18 23.05
N GLN A 605 -16.86 11.04 23.76
CA GLN A 605 -17.14 9.91 24.66
C GLN A 605 -18.50 9.26 24.33
N ASP A 606 -19.01 9.48 23.11
CA ASP A 606 -20.31 9.01 22.63
C ASP A 606 -20.25 8.49 21.18
N GLY A 607 -19.08 8.02 20.76
CA GLY A 607 -18.87 7.41 19.45
C GLY A 607 -18.74 8.41 18.32
N GLY A 608 -18.33 9.64 18.62
CA GLY A 608 -18.09 10.72 17.66
C GLY A 608 -19.29 11.62 17.40
N GLN A 609 -20.34 11.56 18.23
CA GLN A 609 -21.54 12.41 18.07
C GLN A 609 -21.30 13.83 18.62
N THR A 610 -20.66 13.92 19.79
CA THR A 610 -20.27 15.20 20.40
C THR A 610 -18.81 15.19 20.82
N TYR A 611 -18.20 16.38 20.83
CA TYR A 611 -16.78 16.57 21.07
C TYR A 611 -16.55 17.65 22.13
N THR A 612 -15.52 17.45 22.97
CA THR A 612 -15.09 18.41 23.98
C THR A 612 -13.59 18.63 23.87
N SER A 613 -13.15 19.90 23.90
CA SER A 613 -11.73 20.22 23.86
C SER A 613 -10.99 19.69 25.10
N ILE A 614 -9.84 19.07 24.86
CA ILE A 614 -8.91 18.58 25.88
C ILE A 614 -7.52 19.23 25.75
N ALA A 615 -7.45 20.40 25.10
CA ALA A 615 -6.20 21.10 24.81
C ALA A 615 -5.58 21.82 26.03
N ASN A 616 -6.32 21.96 27.13
CA ASN A 616 -5.88 22.73 28.29
C ASN A 616 -4.64 22.09 28.96
N GLY A 617 -3.52 22.81 28.97
CA GLY A 617 -2.24 22.33 29.51
C GLY A 617 -1.24 21.85 28.45
N LEU A 618 -1.66 21.76 27.18
CA LEU A 618 -0.77 21.55 26.04
C LEU A 618 -0.15 22.88 25.56
N PRO A 619 1.01 22.83 24.88
CA PRO A 619 1.77 24.03 24.52
C PRO A 619 1.22 24.84 23.32
N GLY A 620 0.08 24.43 22.74
CA GLY A 620 -0.54 25.16 21.61
C GLY A 620 0.19 24.97 20.28
N HIS A 621 0.89 23.86 20.10
CA HIS A 621 1.58 23.50 18.86
C HIS A 621 0.76 22.53 17.99
N SER A 622 1.14 22.35 16.72
CA SER A 622 0.50 21.37 15.84
C SER A 622 0.83 19.94 16.28
N ILE A 623 -0.18 19.20 16.72
CA ILE A 623 -0.07 17.81 17.14
C ILE A 623 0.10 16.94 15.89
N THR A 624 1.09 16.04 15.91
CA THR A 624 1.42 15.17 14.78
C THR A 624 0.89 13.75 14.88
N ASP A 625 0.69 13.25 16.10
CA ASP A 625 0.08 11.95 16.32
C ASP A 625 -0.50 11.84 17.74
N VAL A 626 -1.48 10.95 17.91
CA VAL A 626 -2.17 10.66 19.17
C VAL A 626 -2.29 9.15 19.36
N ALA A 627 -1.94 8.65 20.55
CA ALA A 627 -2.15 7.26 20.92
C ALA A 627 -2.85 7.14 22.27
N PHE A 628 -3.72 6.14 22.40
CA PHE A 628 -4.21 5.65 23.68
C PHE A 628 -3.28 4.54 24.21
N ASP A 629 -3.19 4.39 25.54
CA ASP A 629 -2.61 3.18 26.12
C ASP A 629 -3.60 2.00 25.93
N PRO A 630 -3.22 0.91 25.25
CA PRO A 630 -4.10 -0.24 25.06
C PRO A 630 -4.52 -0.92 26.36
N LYS A 631 -3.84 -0.64 27.50
CA LYS A 631 -4.22 -1.16 28.83
C LYS A 631 -5.11 -0.22 29.65
N ASP A 632 -5.16 1.06 29.30
CA ASP A 632 -5.95 2.07 30.01
C ASP A 632 -6.34 3.22 29.08
N ASP A 633 -7.56 3.17 28.55
CA ASP A 633 -8.10 4.18 27.65
C ASP A 633 -8.21 5.60 28.28
N ASN A 634 -7.91 5.78 29.57
CA ASN A 634 -7.78 7.12 30.17
C ASN A 634 -6.42 7.77 29.90
N THR A 635 -5.44 6.96 29.49
CA THR A 635 -4.10 7.41 29.18
C THR A 635 -3.97 7.76 27.70
N ILE A 636 -3.55 9.00 27.42
CA ILE A 636 -3.44 9.57 26.07
C ILE A 636 -2.04 10.16 25.90
N LEU A 637 -1.40 9.93 24.77
CA LEU A 637 -0.15 10.55 24.38
C LEU A 637 -0.36 11.43 23.15
N VAL A 638 0.37 12.55 23.09
CA VAL A 638 0.40 13.44 21.91
C VAL A 638 1.84 13.79 21.55
N THR A 639 2.16 13.81 20.26
CA THR A 639 3.51 14.14 19.75
C THR A 639 3.53 15.44 18.94
N TYR A 640 4.74 16.01 18.78
CA TYR A 640 4.99 17.23 18.03
C TYR A 640 6.25 17.11 17.14
N SER A 641 6.11 17.34 15.83
CA SER A 641 7.22 17.38 14.85
C SER A 641 7.83 18.79 14.75
N ARG A 642 8.27 19.31 15.90
CA ARG A 642 8.87 20.64 16.03
C ARG A 642 10.38 20.61 16.06
N TYR A 643 10.97 21.71 15.61
CA TYR A 643 12.42 21.85 15.43
C TYR A 643 13.02 22.88 16.39
N GLN A 644 12.16 23.55 17.18
CA GLN A 644 12.54 24.54 18.17
C GLN A 644 13.17 23.89 19.41
N ASN A 645 14.09 24.64 20.04
CA ASN A 645 14.79 24.24 21.26
C ASN A 645 13.98 24.58 22.52
N ASP A 646 12.82 23.95 22.66
CA ASP A 646 11.83 24.19 23.72
C ASP A 646 11.61 22.98 24.64
N ASN A 647 12.12 21.79 24.28
CA ASN A 647 11.88 20.53 24.97
C ASN A 647 10.38 20.16 25.10
N GLU A 648 9.55 20.55 24.13
CA GLU A 648 8.10 20.29 24.09
C GLU A 648 7.74 19.35 22.93
N LYS A 649 8.12 18.06 23.02
CA LYS A 649 7.98 17.09 21.91
C LYS A 649 6.92 16.02 22.13
N ILE A 650 6.66 15.66 23.39
CA ILE A 650 5.66 14.65 23.73
C ILE A 650 5.06 14.89 25.13
N TYR A 651 3.75 14.74 25.21
CA TYR A 651 2.98 14.89 26.44
C TYR A 651 2.10 13.66 26.67
N ILE A 652 1.83 13.39 27.94
CA ILE A 652 0.95 12.30 28.38
C ILE A 652 -0.11 12.84 29.34
N SER A 653 -1.33 12.32 29.22
CA SER A 653 -2.41 12.46 30.19
C SER A 653 -2.78 11.07 30.70
N HIS A 654 -3.24 10.98 31.95
CA HIS A 654 -3.79 9.76 32.56
C HIS A 654 -5.27 9.96 32.98
N ASP A 655 -5.90 11.05 32.56
CA ASP A 655 -7.22 11.49 33.01
C ASP A 655 -8.07 12.04 31.86
N LEU A 656 -7.91 11.45 30.66
CA LEU A 656 -8.64 11.82 29.43
C LEU A 656 -8.38 13.27 28.99
N GLY A 657 -7.15 13.74 29.15
CA GLY A 657 -6.71 15.06 28.71
C GLY A 657 -7.15 16.22 29.62
N GLN A 658 -7.57 15.94 30.86
CA GLN A 658 -7.84 16.98 31.85
C GLN A 658 -6.54 17.62 32.35
N THR A 659 -5.50 16.82 32.53
CA THR A 659 -4.14 17.25 32.85
C THR A 659 -3.12 16.58 31.95
N TRP A 660 -2.06 17.32 31.62
CA TRP A 660 -0.98 16.88 30.72
C TRP A 660 0.38 17.04 31.39
N THR A 661 1.25 16.06 31.17
CA THR A 661 2.64 16.04 31.66
C THR A 661 3.59 15.93 30.49
N ASN A 662 4.58 16.84 30.40
CA ASN A 662 5.64 16.76 29.40
C ASN A 662 6.61 15.61 29.74
N ILE A 663 6.81 14.68 28.81
CA ILE A 663 7.70 13.51 28.96
C ILE A 663 8.83 13.50 27.93
N THR A 664 9.22 14.67 27.42
CA THR A 664 10.28 14.81 26.41
C THR A 664 11.66 14.39 26.95
N TYR A 665 11.96 14.72 28.21
CA TYR A 665 13.19 14.34 28.92
C TYR A 665 14.48 14.49 28.07
N ASN A 666 15.18 13.39 27.79
CA ASN A 666 16.45 13.37 27.07
C ASN A 666 16.31 13.30 25.54
N LEU A 667 15.10 13.32 24.97
CA LEU A 667 14.92 13.53 23.52
C LEU A 667 15.35 14.93 23.09
N GLY A 668 15.31 15.89 24.02
CA GLY A 668 15.65 17.28 23.78
C GLY A 668 14.83 17.85 22.62
N ASN A 669 15.49 18.04 21.47
CA ASN A 669 14.94 18.72 20.31
C ASN A 669 14.56 17.79 19.16
N MET A 670 14.55 16.48 19.38
CA MET A 670 14.21 15.50 18.34
C MET A 670 12.72 15.66 17.91
N PRO A 671 12.42 15.98 16.64
CA PRO A 671 11.05 16.05 16.13
C PRO A 671 10.44 14.65 16.09
N LEU A 672 9.20 14.50 16.58
CA LEU A 672 8.46 13.24 16.63
C LEU A 672 7.27 13.28 15.68
N ARG A 673 6.96 12.17 15.01
CA ARG A 673 5.92 12.09 13.97
C ARG A 673 4.83 11.08 14.23
N THR A 674 5.14 10.04 14.98
CA THR A 674 4.24 8.91 15.25
C THR A 674 4.55 8.35 16.64
N VAL A 675 3.54 7.81 17.31
CA VAL A 675 3.63 7.16 18.61
C VAL A 675 2.74 5.93 18.68
N VAL A 676 3.29 4.82 19.19
CA VAL A 676 2.52 3.61 19.50
C VAL A 676 2.89 3.09 20.89
N VAL A 677 1.97 2.38 21.53
CA VAL A 677 2.16 1.78 22.87
C VAL A 677 1.93 0.29 22.79
N ASP A 678 2.88 -0.51 23.27
CA ASP A 678 2.73 -1.98 23.29
C ASP A 678 1.89 -2.49 24.48
N HIS A 679 1.41 -3.73 24.36
CA HIS A 679 0.67 -4.43 25.40
C HIS A 679 1.55 -5.12 26.47
N THR A 680 2.86 -4.87 26.48
CA THR A 680 3.75 -5.51 27.47
C THR A 680 3.48 -4.96 28.87
N ASP A 681 3.93 -5.63 29.93
CA ASP A 681 3.73 -5.16 31.30
C ASP A 681 4.36 -3.78 31.57
N ALA A 682 5.36 -3.39 30.78
CA ALA A 682 5.98 -2.08 30.85
C ALA A 682 5.20 -0.99 30.09
N SER A 683 4.22 -1.38 29.25
CA SER A 683 3.54 -0.54 28.26
C SER A 683 4.56 0.37 27.55
N ASN A 684 5.50 -0.22 26.82
CA ASN A 684 6.56 0.59 26.20
C ASN A 684 5.93 1.52 25.17
N ILE A 685 6.33 2.78 25.23
CA ILE A 685 6.01 3.81 24.25
C ILE A 685 7.14 3.83 23.23
N TYR A 686 6.79 3.70 21.96
CA TYR A 686 7.70 3.87 20.83
C TYR A 686 7.34 5.14 20.08
N VAL A 687 8.34 5.89 19.64
CA VAL A 687 8.14 7.10 18.83
C VAL A 687 9.01 7.05 17.59
N GLY A 688 8.42 7.39 16.45
CA GLY A 688 9.11 7.60 15.19
C GLY A 688 9.59 9.04 15.08
N ALA A 689 10.87 9.23 14.79
CA ALA A 689 11.55 10.51 14.82
C ALA A 689 12.23 10.87 13.50
N GLU A 690 12.89 12.03 13.45
CA GLU A 690 13.73 12.42 12.31
C GLU A 690 14.87 11.43 12.03
N ILE A 691 15.41 10.81 13.09
CA ILE A 691 16.45 9.78 13.02
C ILE A 691 15.98 8.53 13.77
N GLY A 692 15.26 7.67 13.06
CA GLY A 692 14.81 6.35 13.50
C GLY A 692 13.81 6.34 14.66
N VAL A 693 13.88 5.28 15.48
CA VAL A 693 12.90 4.94 16.52
C VAL A 693 13.50 5.09 17.91
N TYR A 694 12.74 5.66 18.84
CA TYR A 694 13.08 5.71 20.26
C TYR A 694 12.01 5.00 21.06
N TYR A 695 12.39 4.47 22.23
CA TYR A 695 11.41 3.90 23.16
C TYR A 695 11.70 4.27 24.61
N LYS A 696 10.66 4.15 25.44
CA LYS A 696 10.78 4.06 26.90
C LYS A 696 9.61 3.26 27.49
N PRO A 697 9.77 2.65 28.68
CA PRO A 697 8.63 2.19 29.47
C PRO A 697 7.66 3.34 29.81
N MET A 698 6.36 3.06 29.98
CA MET A 698 5.32 4.06 30.30
C MET A 698 5.74 4.97 31.47
N ASN A 699 6.19 4.35 32.57
CA ASN A 699 6.61 5.02 33.79
C ASN A 699 8.11 5.40 33.82
N GLY A 700 8.83 5.19 32.72
CA GLY A 700 10.24 5.56 32.58
C GLY A 700 10.45 7.04 32.30
N THR A 701 11.65 7.53 32.59
CA THR A 701 12.09 8.92 32.37
C THR A 701 13.25 9.06 31.39
N THR A 702 13.64 7.96 30.73
CA THR A 702 14.78 7.94 29.80
C THR A 702 14.36 7.24 28.51
N TRP A 703 14.49 7.98 27.40
CA TRP A 703 14.34 7.48 26.04
C TRP A 703 15.62 6.83 25.55
N THR A 704 15.48 5.68 24.91
CA THR A 704 16.58 4.90 24.33
C THR A 704 16.39 4.79 22.82
N LEU A 705 17.47 4.99 22.06
CA LEU A 705 17.48 4.79 20.62
C LEU A 705 17.34 3.29 20.32
N TYR A 706 16.36 2.95 19.49
CA TYR A 706 16.01 1.59 19.13
C TYR A 706 16.29 1.35 17.65
N ASN A 707 17.52 1.61 17.20
CA ASN A 707 17.93 1.49 15.79
C ASN A 707 19.02 0.44 15.54
N PRO A 708 19.06 -0.74 16.20
CA PRO A 708 20.05 -1.73 15.79
C PRO A 708 19.78 -2.07 14.32
N ASN A 709 20.71 -1.71 13.43
CA ASN A 709 20.60 -1.92 11.98
C ASN A 709 19.53 -1.13 11.20
N LEU A 710 18.77 -0.24 11.86
CA LEU A 710 17.83 0.64 11.15
C LEU A 710 18.61 1.80 10.53
N ALA A 711 18.27 2.17 9.30
CA ALA A 711 18.85 3.35 8.67
C ALA A 711 18.55 4.64 9.47
N ASN A 712 19.51 5.57 9.51
CA ASN A 712 19.34 6.92 10.05
C ASN A 712 18.48 7.76 9.10
N THR A 713 17.19 7.44 9.07
CA THR A 713 16.19 8.09 8.23
C THR A 713 14.97 8.50 9.05
N THR A 714 14.14 9.36 8.46
CA THR A 714 12.88 9.78 9.05
C THR A 714 11.90 8.61 9.09
N VAL A 715 11.39 8.31 10.27
CA VAL A 715 10.28 7.37 10.47
C VAL A 715 8.98 8.15 10.41
N ARG A 716 8.11 7.78 9.47
CA ARG A 716 6.85 8.47 9.19
C ARG A 716 5.70 7.88 9.98
N ASP A 717 5.73 6.57 10.17
CA ASP A 717 4.64 5.82 10.76
C ASP A 717 5.17 4.55 11.44
N LEU A 718 4.48 4.13 12.51
CA LEU A 718 4.80 2.97 13.32
C LEU A 718 3.54 2.14 13.56
N GLU A 719 3.66 0.83 13.43
CA GLU A 719 2.55 -0.10 13.69
C GLU A 719 3.00 -1.34 14.44
N ILE A 720 2.15 -1.88 15.30
CA ILE A 720 2.46 -3.08 16.11
C ILE A 720 1.71 -4.30 15.56
N GLN A 721 2.44 -5.38 15.29
CA GLN A 721 1.88 -6.70 15.09
C GLN A 721 1.98 -7.48 16.41
N TYR A 722 0.85 -7.60 17.11
CA TYR A 722 0.82 -8.11 18.49
C TYR A 722 1.14 -9.60 18.60
N GLY A 723 0.61 -10.43 17.69
CA GLY A 723 0.83 -11.89 17.71
C GLY A 723 2.29 -12.27 17.49
N ALA A 724 2.96 -11.60 16.55
CA ALA A 724 4.35 -11.81 16.20
C ALA A 724 5.31 -11.05 17.13
N ASN A 725 4.81 -10.16 17.99
CA ASN A 725 5.61 -9.27 18.82
C ASN A 725 6.56 -8.38 18.02
N THR A 726 6.09 -7.79 16.92
CA THR A 726 6.94 -6.95 16.06
C THR A 726 6.41 -5.54 15.95
N LEU A 727 7.35 -4.61 15.78
CA LEU A 727 7.14 -3.21 15.42
C LEU A 727 7.50 -3.03 13.96
N LYS A 728 6.62 -2.38 13.20
CA LYS A 728 6.84 -1.95 11.82
C LYS A 728 7.18 -0.48 11.79
N ALA A 729 8.06 -0.08 10.89
CA ALA A 729 8.42 1.31 10.66
C ALA A 729 8.40 1.64 9.18
N ALA A 730 7.47 2.51 8.77
CA ALA A 730 7.47 3.10 7.45
C ALA A 730 8.46 4.27 7.42
N THR A 731 9.41 4.23 6.49
CA THR A 731 10.47 5.24 6.40
C THR A 731 10.32 6.12 5.18
N TRP A 732 10.82 7.35 5.28
CA TRP A 732 10.92 8.24 4.14
C TRP A 732 12.18 7.93 3.34
N GLY A 733 12.08 6.95 2.43
CA GLY A 733 13.11 6.65 1.44
C GLY A 733 13.88 5.36 1.65
N ARG A 734 13.69 4.62 2.76
CA ARG A 734 14.32 3.31 2.97
C ARG A 734 13.33 2.16 3.04
N GLY A 735 12.12 2.34 2.51
CA GLY A 735 11.10 1.29 2.51
C GLY A 735 10.51 1.00 3.89
N LEU A 736 10.02 -0.22 4.06
CA LEU A 736 9.36 -0.73 5.27
C LEU A 736 10.34 -1.58 6.08
N TRP A 737 10.35 -1.41 7.40
CA TRP A 737 11.23 -2.15 8.30
C TRP A 737 10.44 -2.87 9.39
N GLU A 738 11.02 -3.95 9.91
CA GLU A 738 10.47 -4.72 11.03
C GLU A 738 11.53 -5.04 12.08
N TYR A 739 11.16 -4.97 13.36
CA TYR A 739 11.94 -5.56 14.45
C TYR A 739 11.05 -6.04 15.59
N THR A 740 11.60 -6.82 16.53
CA THR A 740 10.84 -7.24 17.71
C THR A 740 10.46 -6.04 18.58
N LEU A 741 9.38 -6.19 19.34
CA LEU A 741 9.14 -5.36 20.52
C LEU A 741 10.25 -5.56 21.57
N VAL A 742 10.49 -4.54 22.38
CA VAL A 742 11.55 -4.54 23.39
C VAL A 742 11.35 -5.69 24.38
N GLY A 743 12.39 -6.52 24.53
CA GLY A 743 12.37 -7.65 25.47
C GLY A 743 11.54 -8.84 25.00
N ARG A 744 11.09 -8.89 23.73
CA ARG A 744 10.20 -9.93 23.20
C ARG A 744 10.83 -10.90 22.21
N ASN A 745 12.14 -10.79 21.93
CA ASN A 745 12.88 -11.64 20.99
C ASN A 745 12.69 -13.15 21.22
N ASP A 746 12.66 -13.56 22.49
CA ASP A 746 12.64 -14.96 22.89
C ASP A 746 11.24 -15.45 23.29
N PHE A 747 10.18 -14.74 22.91
CA PHE A 747 8.80 -15.13 23.18
C PHE A 747 8.21 -15.94 22.02
N PRO A 748 7.18 -16.77 22.26
CA PRO A 748 6.42 -17.37 21.17
C PRO A 748 5.88 -16.29 20.21
N ALA A 749 5.98 -16.49 18.91
CA ALA A 749 5.40 -15.61 17.90
C ALA A 749 4.21 -16.31 17.24
N ILE A 750 3.01 -15.77 17.43
CA ILE A 750 1.79 -16.20 16.73
C ILE A 750 1.78 -15.49 15.38
N LEU A 751 2.21 -16.21 14.34
CA LEU A 751 2.47 -15.69 13.01
C LEU A 751 1.17 -15.49 12.23
N THR A 752 0.27 -16.47 12.29
CA THR A 752 -1.05 -16.37 11.66
C THR A 752 -2.16 -16.77 12.61
N THR A 753 -3.36 -16.24 12.40
CA THR A 753 -4.58 -16.62 13.10
C THR A 753 -5.77 -16.50 12.15
N ASN A 754 -6.47 -17.62 11.93
CA ASN A 754 -7.61 -17.72 11.03
C ASN A 754 -8.80 -18.35 11.74
N ILE A 755 -9.99 -18.09 11.22
CA ILE A 755 -11.22 -18.85 11.51
C ILE A 755 -11.69 -19.56 10.25
N THR A 756 -12.54 -20.59 10.39
CA THR A 756 -13.08 -21.36 9.25
C THR A 756 -13.64 -20.45 8.14
N ASN A 757 -14.41 -19.44 8.51
CA ASN A 757 -14.99 -18.47 7.58
C ASN A 757 -14.57 -17.06 8.00
N PRO A 758 -13.53 -16.46 7.41
CA PRO A 758 -13.11 -15.10 7.74
C PRO A 758 -14.26 -14.07 7.59
N PRO A 759 -14.26 -12.98 8.37
CA PRO A 759 -15.35 -12.01 8.34
C PRO A 759 -15.46 -11.32 6.97
N THR A 760 -16.68 -11.25 6.46
CA THR A 760 -17.06 -10.47 5.28
C THR A 760 -18.38 -9.75 5.56
N SER A 761 -19.00 -9.15 4.54
CA SER A 761 -20.37 -8.64 4.65
C SER A 761 -21.42 -9.76 4.86
N THR A 762 -21.09 -11.01 4.51
CA THR A 762 -22.00 -12.16 4.53
C THR A 762 -21.53 -13.32 5.42
N LEU A 763 -20.28 -13.31 5.89
CA LEU A 763 -19.70 -14.34 6.75
C LEU A 763 -19.16 -13.76 8.07
N PRO A 764 -19.07 -14.58 9.14
CA PRO A 764 -19.54 -15.97 9.25
C PRO A 764 -21.05 -16.06 9.50
N LYS A 765 -21.75 -17.07 8.94
CA LYS A 765 -23.20 -17.23 9.11
C LYS A 765 -23.59 -18.01 10.37
N ASP A 766 -24.81 -17.79 10.85
CA ASP A 766 -25.43 -18.55 11.94
C ASP A 766 -25.44 -20.06 11.64
N GLY A 767 -25.16 -20.87 12.65
CA GLY A 767 -25.10 -22.33 12.54
C GLY A 767 -23.83 -22.90 11.89
N MET A 768 -22.91 -22.05 11.43
CA MET A 768 -21.63 -22.50 10.86
C MET A 768 -20.52 -22.52 11.90
N ASP A 769 -19.92 -23.69 12.10
CA ASP A 769 -18.83 -23.90 13.05
C ASP A 769 -17.59 -23.07 12.68
N GLN A 770 -17.04 -22.36 13.67
CA GLN A 770 -15.80 -21.58 13.52
C GLN A 770 -14.68 -22.18 14.37
N ASP A 771 -13.80 -22.94 13.72
CA ASP A 771 -12.55 -23.39 14.32
C ASP A 771 -11.50 -22.30 14.20
N VAL A 772 -10.77 -22.05 15.29
CA VAL A 772 -9.63 -21.12 15.26
C VAL A 772 -8.37 -21.91 14.97
N THR A 773 -7.59 -21.46 13.99
CA THR A 773 -6.29 -22.03 13.64
C THR A 773 -5.21 -20.97 13.77
N ALA A 774 -4.06 -21.33 14.32
CA ALA A 774 -2.91 -20.44 14.46
C ALA A 774 -1.59 -21.14 14.12
N VAL A 775 -0.66 -20.44 13.48
CA VAL A 775 0.72 -20.89 13.26
C VAL A 775 1.63 -20.19 14.26
N ILE A 776 2.37 -20.97 15.04
CA ILE A 776 3.21 -20.45 16.13
C ILE A 776 4.68 -20.84 15.91
N SER A 777 5.54 -19.83 15.85
CA SER A 777 6.99 -20.00 15.85
C SER A 777 7.53 -19.79 17.25
N TYR A 778 8.34 -20.74 17.73
CA TYR A 778 9.01 -20.61 19.02
C TYR A 778 10.27 -21.46 19.02
N ALA A 779 11.38 -20.87 19.48
CA ALA A 779 12.66 -21.59 19.56
C ALA A 779 12.68 -22.65 20.69
N ASN A 780 11.85 -22.47 21.72
CA ASN A 780 11.69 -23.42 22.82
C ASN A 780 10.36 -24.19 22.69
N ASN A 781 9.96 -24.89 23.76
CA ASN A 781 8.74 -25.70 23.75
C ASN A 781 7.53 -24.90 24.28
N LEU A 782 6.40 -25.03 23.60
CA LEU A 782 5.12 -24.53 24.10
C LEU A 782 4.56 -25.47 25.17
N THR A 783 4.05 -24.91 26.27
CA THR A 783 3.36 -25.67 27.34
C THR A 783 1.85 -25.65 27.19
N SER A 784 1.30 -24.57 26.63
CA SER A 784 -0.13 -24.47 26.33
C SER A 784 -0.39 -23.48 25.21
N VAL A 785 -1.41 -23.79 24.42
CA VAL A 785 -1.99 -22.90 23.42
C VAL A 785 -3.50 -22.96 23.58
N TYR A 786 -4.16 -21.80 23.64
CA TYR A 786 -5.59 -21.74 23.87
C TYR A 786 -6.20 -20.45 23.32
N VAL A 787 -7.49 -20.50 23.02
CA VAL A 787 -8.31 -19.35 22.66
C VAL A 787 -9.07 -18.89 23.88
N LYS A 788 -9.07 -17.58 24.16
CA LYS A 788 -10.10 -16.99 25.00
C LYS A 788 -11.12 -16.26 24.16
N TRP A 789 -12.40 -16.37 24.51
CA TRP A 789 -13.48 -15.77 23.74
C TRP A 789 -14.63 -15.27 24.62
N SER A 790 -15.46 -14.40 24.06
CA SER A 790 -16.69 -13.86 24.66
C SER A 790 -17.66 -13.37 23.58
N ILE A 791 -18.90 -13.06 23.98
CA ILE A 791 -19.95 -12.53 23.10
C ILE A 791 -20.38 -11.14 23.57
N ASP A 792 -20.75 -10.30 22.61
CA ASP A 792 -21.26 -8.92 22.73
C ASP A 792 -20.31 -7.90 23.37
N ASN A 793 -19.52 -8.33 24.34
CA ASN A 793 -18.47 -7.56 25.01
C ASN A 793 -17.16 -8.37 25.08
N PRO A 794 -15.99 -7.72 24.98
CA PRO A 794 -14.68 -8.38 24.96
C PRO A 794 -14.16 -8.72 26.38
N THR A 795 -14.90 -9.52 27.15
CA THR A 795 -14.49 -9.92 28.51
C THR A 795 -13.54 -11.13 28.54
N PHE A 796 -13.53 -11.95 27.49
CA PHE A 796 -12.65 -13.12 27.35
C PHE A 796 -12.74 -14.16 28.49
N ASP A 797 -13.94 -14.36 29.03
CA ASP A 797 -14.19 -15.23 30.19
C ASP A 797 -14.22 -16.73 29.86
N SER A 798 -14.39 -17.08 28.58
CA SER A 798 -14.44 -18.47 28.11
C SER A 798 -13.13 -18.91 27.49
N THR A 799 -12.76 -20.18 27.63
CA THR A 799 -11.49 -20.72 27.10
C THR A 799 -11.71 -22.02 26.33
N ILE A 800 -11.05 -22.16 25.19
CA ILE A 800 -10.98 -23.39 24.39
C ILE A 800 -9.51 -23.75 24.21
N VAL A 801 -9.13 -24.97 24.58
CA VAL A 801 -7.76 -25.47 24.38
C VAL A 801 -7.52 -25.72 22.90
N MET A 802 -6.30 -25.45 22.43
CA MET A 802 -5.85 -25.80 21.09
C MET A 802 -4.93 -27.03 21.15
N GLN A 803 -4.99 -27.84 20.10
CA GLN A 803 -4.10 -28.97 19.90
C GLN A 803 -3.23 -28.73 18.67
N ASN A 804 -1.98 -29.20 18.73
CA ASN A 804 -1.10 -29.18 17.58
C ASN A 804 -1.56 -30.24 16.57
N THR A 805 -1.88 -29.81 15.35
CA THR A 805 -2.40 -30.71 14.31
C THR A 805 -1.30 -31.13 13.34
N MET A 806 -0.39 -30.22 13.02
CA MET A 806 0.77 -30.45 12.15
C MET A 806 1.82 -29.36 12.37
N ASP A 807 3.09 -29.74 12.47
CA ASP A 807 4.23 -28.81 12.61
C ASP A 807 4.00 -27.70 13.65
N SER A 808 3.96 -26.44 13.20
CA SER A 808 3.71 -25.25 14.03
C SER A 808 2.25 -24.84 14.08
N THR A 809 1.34 -25.61 13.47
CA THR A 809 -0.08 -25.31 13.36
C THR A 809 -0.87 -25.89 14.54
N TRP A 810 -1.65 -25.02 15.16
CA TRP A 810 -2.53 -25.33 16.27
C TRP A 810 -3.97 -25.03 15.87
N GLN A 811 -4.90 -25.89 16.27
CA GLN A 811 -6.33 -25.71 16.03
C GLN A 811 -7.10 -25.94 17.33
N THR A 812 -8.19 -25.23 17.53
CA THR A 812 -9.13 -25.51 18.63
C THR A 812 -9.61 -26.97 18.61
N ILE A 813 -9.74 -27.59 19.78
CA ILE A 813 -10.24 -29.00 19.88
C ILE A 813 -11.73 -29.14 19.57
N GLN A 814 -12.44 -28.01 19.51
CA GLN A 814 -13.84 -27.86 19.16
C GLN A 814 -14.04 -26.41 18.68
N PRO A 815 -15.01 -26.15 17.79
CA PRO A 815 -15.27 -24.80 17.31
C PRO A 815 -15.75 -23.87 18.43
N ILE A 816 -15.64 -22.56 18.21
CA ILE A 816 -16.34 -21.57 19.03
C ILE A 816 -17.85 -21.85 18.91
N PRO A 817 -18.62 -21.87 20.02
CA PRO A 817 -20.05 -22.18 19.97
C PRO A 817 -20.83 -21.28 19.02
N ASN A 818 -21.80 -21.85 18.31
CA ASN A 818 -22.67 -21.10 17.40
C ASN A 818 -23.65 -20.20 18.15
N TYR A 819 -23.90 -19.01 17.61
CA TYR A 819 -24.83 -18.02 18.13
C TYR A 819 -25.70 -17.45 17.02
N PRO A 820 -26.89 -16.91 17.35
CA PRO A 820 -27.77 -16.33 16.34
C PRO A 820 -27.15 -15.14 15.59
N GLY A 821 -27.63 -14.92 14.36
CA GLY A 821 -27.30 -13.73 13.57
C GLY A 821 -27.46 -12.42 14.36
N GLY A 822 -26.48 -11.53 14.22
CA GLY A 822 -26.33 -10.26 14.95
C GLY A 822 -25.45 -10.33 16.19
N THR A 823 -25.08 -11.52 16.67
CA THR A 823 -24.19 -11.68 17.84
C THR A 823 -22.77 -11.24 17.49
N LYS A 824 -22.14 -10.43 18.34
CA LYS A 824 -20.73 -10.02 18.17
C LYS A 824 -19.84 -11.02 18.90
N MET A 825 -18.91 -11.63 18.20
CA MET A 825 -17.97 -12.61 18.74
C MET A 825 -16.60 -11.97 18.90
N TYR A 826 -15.96 -12.18 20.04
CA TYR A 826 -14.60 -11.69 20.32
C TYR A 826 -13.70 -12.84 20.72
N PHE A 827 -12.45 -12.86 20.25
CA PHE A 827 -11.47 -13.83 20.72
C PHE A 827 -10.01 -13.34 20.63
N LYS A 828 -9.14 -14.01 21.37
CA LYS A 828 -7.67 -13.87 21.34
C LYS A 828 -7.04 -15.25 21.41
N VAL A 829 -5.93 -15.46 20.70
CA VAL A 829 -5.10 -16.67 20.83
C VAL A 829 -3.96 -16.38 21.81
N TYR A 830 -3.68 -17.33 22.69
CA TYR A 830 -2.58 -17.29 23.64
C TYR A 830 -1.62 -18.45 23.41
N ALA A 831 -0.32 -18.15 23.41
CA ALA A 831 0.76 -19.12 23.34
C ALA A 831 1.67 -18.96 24.57
N VAL A 832 1.84 -20.03 25.34
CA VAL A 832 2.66 -20.02 26.57
C VAL A 832 3.85 -20.94 26.38
N GLY A 833 5.06 -20.38 26.49
CA GLY A 833 6.32 -21.10 26.47
C GLY A 833 6.63 -21.77 27.81
N ASN A 834 7.53 -22.75 27.77
CA ASN A 834 8.00 -23.49 28.94
C ASN A 834 8.69 -22.65 30.03
N ASN A 835 9.12 -21.43 29.74
CA ASN A 835 9.65 -20.49 30.72
C ASN A 835 8.58 -19.58 31.35
N GLY A 836 7.31 -19.73 30.97
CA GLY A 836 6.21 -18.83 31.35
C GLY A 836 6.00 -17.65 30.40
N ASP A 837 6.84 -17.53 29.37
CA ASP A 837 6.76 -16.53 28.31
C ASP A 837 5.40 -16.62 27.60
N THR A 838 4.56 -15.60 27.75
CA THR A 838 3.22 -15.59 27.18
C THR A 838 3.12 -14.55 26.06
N THR A 839 2.53 -14.96 24.95
CA THR A 839 2.16 -14.10 23.81
C THR A 839 0.67 -14.18 23.61
N GLU A 840 0.05 -13.03 23.33
CA GLU A 840 -1.33 -12.96 22.89
C GLU A 840 -1.43 -12.23 21.55
N THR A 841 -2.41 -12.62 20.73
CA THR A 841 -2.77 -11.87 19.53
C THR A 841 -3.45 -10.55 19.89
N TYR A 842 -3.65 -9.71 18.87
CA TYR A 842 -4.67 -8.68 18.92
C TYR A 842 -6.05 -9.27 19.23
N LYS A 843 -6.97 -8.43 19.70
CA LYS A 843 -8.39 -8.77 19.85
C LYS A 843 -9.00 -8.94 18.46
N PHE A 844 -9.50 -10.12 18.13
CA PHE A 844 -10.25 -10.34 16.90
C PHE A 844 -11.75 -10.27 17.17
N MET A 845 -12.49 -9.76 16.19
CA MET A 845 -13.93 -9.63 16.27
C MET A 845 -14.62 -9.93 14.93
N TYR A 846 -15.74 -10.64 15.00
CA TYR A 846 -16.66 -10.81 13.88
C TYR A 846 -18.12 -10.74 14.35
N THR A 847 -19.03 -10.33 13.47
CA THR A 847 -20.48 -10.40 13.72
C THR A 847 -21.03 -11.63 13.02
N VAL A 848 -21.80 -12.45 13.73
CA VAL A 848 -22.51 -13.57 13.10
C VAL A 848 -23.56 -13.02 12.14
N ARG A 849 -23.52 -13.44 10.89
CA ARG A 849 -24.46 -13.05 9.83
C ARG A 849 -25.67 -13.97 9.83
N ALA A 850 -26.80 -13.45 9.37
CA ALA A 850 -28.00 -14.27 9.25
C ALA A 850 -27.76 -15.42 8.26
N LEU A 851 -28.35 -16.58 8.55
CA LEU A 851 -28.33 -17.72 7.62
C LEU A 851 -29.38 -17.49 6.53
N GLU A 852 -29.05 -16.63 5.57
CA GLU A 852 -29.91 -16.25 4.45
C GLU A 852 -29.11 -16.15 3.14
N TYR A 853 -29.76 -16.43 2.02
CA TYR A 853 -29.20 -16.19 0.70
C TYR A 853 -29.13 -14.70 0.42
N CYS A 854 -28.11 -14.28 -0.32
CA CYS A 854 -28.04 -12.90 -0.80
C CYS A 854 -29.30 -12.51 -1.60
N THR A 855 -29.68 -11.24 -1.45
CA THR A 855 -30.77 -10.64 -2.21
C THR A 855 -30.43 -10.66 -3.70
N ALA A 856 -31.38 -11.09 -4.54
CA ALA A 856 -31.22 -11.04 -5.98
C ALA A 856 -32.52 -10.61 -6.67
N SER A 857 -32.42 -9.76 -7.69
CA SER A 857 -33.57 -9.36 -8.50
C SER A 857 -33.16 -8.77 -9.85
N GLY A 858 -34.02 -8.93 -10.85
CA GLY A 858 -33.98 -8.14 -12.08
C GLY A 858 -34.71 -6.79 -11.91
N ASN A 859 -35.34 -6.32 -12.99
CA ASN A 859 -36.25 -5.17 -12.97
C ASN A 859 -37.46 -5.44 -13.86
N MET A 860 -38.50 -4.61 -13.72
CA MET A 860 -39.75 -4.73 -14.49
C MET A 860 -39.81 -3.78 -15.71
N ALA A 861 -38.71 -3.10 -16.04
CA ALA A 861 -38.67 -2.14 -17.15
C ALA A 861 -38.66 -2.83 -18.53
N TYR A 862 -38.20 -4.08 -18.57
CA TYR A 862 -37.98 -4.87 -19.78
C TYR A 862 -38.58 -6.26 -19.65
N SER A 863 -38.93 -6.87 -20.79
CA SER A 863 -39.55 -8.20 -20.84
C SER A 863 -38.54 -9.35 -20.80
N THR A 864 -37.23 -9.05 -20.67
CA THR A 864 -36.16 -10.04 -20.52
C THR A 864 -36.47 -10.99 -19.37
N SER A 865 -36.67 -12.28 -19.66
CA SER A 865 -37.19 -13.21 -18.67
C SER A 865 -36.71 -14.64 -18.85
N ILE A 866 -36.77 -15.40 -17.76
CA ILE A 866 -36.78 -16.86 -17.78
C ILE A 866 -38.20 -17.27 -18.20
N THR A 867 -38.31 -18.31 -19.03
CA THR A 867 -39.59 -18.78 -19.56
C THR A 867 -39.82 -20.26 -19.31
N ALA A 868 -38.75 -21.04 -19.12
CA ALA A 868 -38.85 -22.39 -18.62
C ALA A 868 -37.57 -22.83 -17.89
N VAL A 869 -37.74 -23.66 -16.86
CA VAL A 869 -36.67 -24.38 -16.16
C VAL A 869 -37.08 -25.85 -16.03
N ASP A 870 -36.24 -26.75 -16.53
CA ASP A 870 -36.42 -28.21 -16.41
C ASP A 870 -35.17 -28.83 -15.76
N PHE A 871 -35.34 -29.41 -14.57
CA PHE A 871 -34.27 -30.02 -13.80
C PHE A 871 -34.77 -31.06 -12.80
N GLY A 872 -34.29 -32.30 -12.90
CA GLY A 872 -34.49 -33.31 -11.83
C GLY A 872 -35.95 -33.57 -11.42
N GLY A 873 -36.91 -33.33 -12.32
CA GLY A 873 -38.35 -33.44 -12.08
C GLY A 873 -39.10 -32.11 -12.01
N ILE A 874 -38.40 -30.98 -11.87
CA ILE A 874 -38.96 -29.64 -12.13
C ILE A 874 -39.22 -29.54 -13.62
N ASN A 875 -40.40 -29.07 -14.02
CA ASN A 875 -40.73 -28.72 -15.41
C ASN A 875 -41.60 -27.45 -15.37
N LYS A 876 -40.95 -26.35 -15.02
CA LYS A 876 -41.59 -25.07 -14.79
C LYS A 876 -41.63 -24.30 -16.09
N THR A 877 -42.83 -23.86 -16.50
CA THR A 877 -42.99 -22.78 -17.48
C THR A 877 -43.47 -21.56 -16.70
N SER A 878 -42.76 -20.44 -16.85
CA SER A 878 -42.99 -19.21 -16.09
C SER A 878 -43.16 -18.01 -17.04
N ALA A 879 -43.65 -16.91 -16.46
CA ALA A 879 -43.72 -15.61 -17.12
C ALA A 879 -43.29 -14.56 -16.11
N LYS A 880 -42.64 -13.51 -16.58
CA LYS A 880 -42.14 -12.42 -15.73
C LYS A 880 -43.29 -11.57 -15.18
N LEU A 881 -43.67 -11.85 -13.93
CA LEU A 881 -44.67 -11.08 -13.20
C LEU A 881 -44.03 -10.11 -12.19
N GLN A 882 -42.78 -10.37 -11.82
CA GLN A 882 -42.01 -9.66 -10.82
C GLN A 882 -40.51 -9.88 -11.12
N PRO A 883 -39.60 -9.03 -10.61
CA PRO A 883 -38.19 -9.12 -10.95
C PRO A 883 -37.46 -10.31 -10.33
N TYR A 884 -38.03 -10.90 -9.27
CA TYR A 884 -37.55 -12.11 -8.58
C TYR A 884 -38.76 -12.97 -8.21
N THR A 885 -38.72 -14.27 -8.50
CA THR A 885 -39.77 -15.21 -8.09
C THR A 885 -39.20 -16.40 -7.34
N ASP A 886 -39.72 -16.63 -6.13
CA ASP A 886 -39.37 -17.80 -5.32
C ASP A 886 -40.39 -18.93 -5.54
N TYR A 887 -39.96 -20.01 -6.21
CA TYR A 887 -40.73 -21.22 -6.45
C TYR A 887 -40.36 -22.36 -5.49
N THR A 888 -39.50 -22.15 -4.48
CA THR A 888 -39.04 -23.21 -3.57
C THR A 888 -40.16 -23.97 -2.87
N THR A 889 -41.30 -23.31 -2.63
CA THR A 889 -42.47 -23.96 -1.99
C THR A 889 -43.42 -24.65 -2.98
N THR A 890 -43.31 -24.37 -4.28
CA THR A 890 -44.23 -24.89 -5.30
C THR A 890 -43.59 -25.91 -6.23
N ASP A 891 -42.28 -25.81 -6.45
CA ASP A 891 -41.54 -26.59 -7.43
C ASP A 891 -40.25 -27.11 -6.80
N SER A 892 -40.07 -28.44 -6.83
CA SER A 892 -38.88 -29.09 -6.28
C SER A 892 -38.35 -30.22 -7.16
N ALA A 893 -37.03 -30.39 -7.18
CA ALA A 893 -36.35 -31.52 -7.81
C ALA A 893 -35.95 -32.56 -6.78
N ASN A 894 -36.05 -33.85 -7.11
CA ASN A 894 -35.52 -34.92 -6.28
C ASN A 894 -34.27 -35.48 -6.93
N VAL A 895 -33.11 -35.12 -6.39
CA VAL A 895 -31.81 -35.52 -6.92
C VAL A 895 -31.11 -36.47 -5.96
N VAL A 896 -30.16 -37.24 -6.46
CA VAL A 896 -29.44 -38.27 -5.70
C VAL A 896 -27.94 -37.99 -5.84
N VAL A 897 -27.18 -38.01 -4.74
CA VAL A 897 -25.73 -37.77 -4.78
C VAL A 897 -25.03 -38.68 -5.79
N THR A 898 -24.03 -38.15 -6.50
CA THR A 898 -23.26 -38.77 -7.59
C THR A 898 -24.03 -39.09 -8.88
N ASN A 899 -25.35 -38.89 -8.94
CA ASN A 899 -26.11 -39.03 -10.19
C ASN A 899 -26.03 -37.75 -11.04
N ASN A 900 -26.26 -37.93 -12.34
CA ASN A 900 -26.29 -36.86 -13.33
C ASN A 900 -27.73 -36.51 -13.71
N TYR A 901 -28.00 -35.22 -13.82
CA TYR A 901 -29.28 -34.65 -14.24
C TYR A 901 -29.04 -33.59 -15.31
N ASN A 902 -29.97 -33.46 -16.26
CA ASN A 902 -29.89 -32.40 -17.27
C ASN A 902 -30.69 -31.18 -16.78
N LEU A 903 -30.07 -30.00 -16.82
CA LEU A 903 -30.69 -28.71 -16.59
C LEU A 903 -30.94 -28.03 -17.93
N ASN A 904 -32.18 -27.63 -18.19
CA ASN A 904 -32.55 -26.85 -19.37
C ASN A 904 -33.17 -25.52 -18.91
N VAL A 905 -32.80 -24.43 -19.57
CA VAL A 905 -33.35 -23.09 -19.33
C VAL A 905 -33.76 -22.47 -20.67
N ASN A 906 -34.97 -21.92 -20.73
CA ASN A 906 -35.44 -21.13 -21.85
C ASN A 906 -35.60 -19.66 -21.45
N LEU A 907 -35.33 -18.75 -22.39
CA LEU A 907 -35.42 -17.30 -22.18
C LEU A 907 -36.36 -16.60 -23.17
N ASN A 908 -36.90 -15.45 -22.74
CA ASN A 908 -37.41 -14.39 -23.61
C ASN A 908 -36.35 -13.28 -23.70
N THR A 909 -35.94 -12.93 -24.92
CA THR A 909 -34.85 -11.98 -25.16
C THR A 909 -35.32 -10.55 -25.40
N ASP A 910 -36.62 -10.27 -25.22
CA ASP A 910 -37.24 -8.94 -25.40
C ASP A 910 -36.88 -8.25 -26.73
N GLY A 911 -36.88 -9.05 -27.80
CA GLY A 911 -36.46 -8.62 -29.13
C GLY A 911 -35.12 -9.21 -29.55
N ASN A 912 -34.44 -8.54 -30.48
CA ASN A 912 -33.20 -9.03 -31.08
C ASN A 912 -31.95 -8.70 -30.24
N TYR A 913 -31.94 -9.21 -29.01
CA TYR A 913 -30.86 -9.04 -28.06
C TYR A 913 -30.30 -10.40 -27.62
N ALA A 914 -29.06 -10.41 -27.15
CA ALA A 914 -28.43 -11.58 -26.55
C ALA A 914 -28.59 -11.50 -25.02
N ILE A 915 -29.28 -12.50 -24.46
CA ILE A 915 -29.48 -12.63 -23.01
C ILE A 915 -28.72 -13.87 -22.54
N TYR A 916 -27.89 -13.68 -21.53
CA TYR A 916 -27.11 -14.76 -20.92
C TYR A 916 -27.82 -15.29 -19.69
N ALA A 917 -27.60 -16.56 -19.36
CA ALA A 917 -28.14 -17.16 -18.15
C ALA A 917 -27.12 -18.04 -17.45
N LYS A 918 -27.26 -18.14 -16.13
CA LYS A 918 -26.54 -19.08 -15.27
C LYS A 918 -27.51 -19.69 -14.26
N ALA A 919 -27.12 -20.83 -13.72
CA ALA A 919 -27.77 -21.42 -12.57
C ALA A 919 -26.74 -21.73 -11.47
N TRP A 920 -27.18 -21.72 -10.23
CA TRP A 920 -26.38 -22.11 -9.07
C TRP A 920 -27.15 -23.09 -8.20
N ILE A 921 -26.48 -24.07 -7.61
CA ILE A 921 -27.07 -25.01 -6.66
C ILE A 921 -26.17 -25.10 -5.42
N ASP A 922 -26.72 -24.70 -4.28
CA ASP A 922 -26.07 -24.73 -2.96
C ASP A 922 -26.01 -26.19 -2.48
N TRP A 923 -24.94 -26.92 -2.78
CA TRP A 923 -24.80 -28.33 -2.45
C TRP A 923 -24.42 -28.56 -0.99
N ASN A 924 -23.71 -27.60 -0.38
CA ASN A 924 -23.16 -27.74 0.96
C ASN A 924 -24.07 -27.14 2.07
N ARG A 925 -25.10 -26.37 1.69
CA ARG A 925 -26.06 -25.65 2.55
C ARG A 925 -25.46 -24.60 3.45
N ASP A 926 -24.48 -23.87 2.95
CA ASP A 926 -23.98 -22.69 3.65
C ASP A 926 -24.76 -21.41 3.31
N PHE A 927 -25.80 -21.50 2.46
CA PHE A 927 -26.65 -20.38 2.04
C PHE A 927 -25.91 -19.32 1.21
N ASP A 928 -24.83 -19.68 0.53
CA ASP A 928 -24.35 -18.93 -0.63
C ASP A 928 -24.23 -19.84 -1.86
N PHE A 929 -23.60 -19.31 -2.90
CA PHE A 929 -23.47 -19.95 -4.22
C PHE A 929 -22.05 -19.76 -4.77
N ASP A 930 -21.12 -19.28 -3.94
CA ASP A 930 -19.79 -18.85 -4.38
C ASP A 930 -18.79 -20.02 -4.41
N ASP A 931 -19.22 -21.20 -3.96
CA ASP A 931 -18.41 -22.40 -3.85
C ASP A 931 -18.07 -23.05 -5.22
N PRO A 932 -16.84 -23.60 -5.37
CA PRO A 932 -16.47 -24.37 -6.55
C PRO A 932 -17.41 -25.55 -6.80
N GLY A 933 -18.02 -25.58 -7.99
CA GLY A 933 -18.93 -26.65 -8.41
C GLY A 933 -20.42 -26.37 -8.16
N GLU A 934 -20.75 -25.19 -7.63
CA GLU A 934 -22.13 -24.74 -7.45
C GLU A 934 -22.65 -23.94 -8.64
N GLU A 935 -21.78 -23.34 -9.45
CA GLU A 935 -22.15 -22.56 -10.64
C GLU A 935 -22.23 -23.39 -11.93
N TYR A 936 -23.25 -23.12 -12.75
CA TYR A 936 -23.51 -23.75 -14.05
C TYR A 936 -23.79 -22.69 -15.13
N ASP A 937 -22.90 -22.56 -16.11
CA ASP A 937 -23.08 -21.68 -17.26
C ASP A 937 -24.12 -22.26 -18.23
N MET A 938 -25.22 -21.52 -18.44
CA MET A 938 -26.28 -21.92 -19.36
C MET A 938 -26.07 -21.35 -20.77
N GLY A 939 -25.07 -20.47 -20.97
CA GLY A 939 -24.80 -19.79 -22.23
C GLY A 939 -25.76 -18.63 -22.47
N PHE A 940 -26.25 -18.48 -23.70
CA PHE A 940 -27.10 -17.36 -24.10
C PHE A 940 -28.25 -17.79 -25.03
N ALA A 941 -29.29 -16.95 -25.12
CA ALA A 941 -30.32 -17.03 -26.15
C ALA A 941 -30.36 -15.71 -26.93
N GLN A 942 -30.79 -15.75 -28.20
CA GLN A 942 -30.88 -14.55 -29.05
C GLN A 942 -32.15 -14.55 -29.90
N ASN A 943 -32.82 -13.38 -29.96
CA ASN A 943 -33.97 -13.10 -30.82
C ASN A 943 -35.09 -14.14 -30.71
N THR A 944 -35.45 -14.51 -29.48
CA THR A 944 -36.50 -15.49 -29.19
C THR A 944 -37.41 -15.00 -28.07
N THR A 945 -38.69 -15.31 -28.15
CA THR A 945 -39.66 -15.01 -27.09
C THR A 945 -39.82 -16.16 -26.09
N ASN A 946 -39.33 -17.35 -26.44
CA ASN A 946 -39.22 -18.54 -25.60
C ASN A 946 -38.33 -19.54 -26.35
N GLY A 947 -37.02 -19.52 -26.08
CA GLY A 947 -36.09 -20.46 -26.70
C GLY A 947 -35.03 -20.93 -25.72
N PRO A 948 -34.47 -22.14 -25.92
CA PRO A 948 -33.44 -22.69 -25.05
C PRO A 948 -32.17 -21.82 -25.13
N THR A 949 -31.46 -21.75 -24.02
CA THR A 949 -30.10 -21.22 -24.03
C THR A 949 -29.15 -22.13 -24.82
N SER A 950 -28.06 -21.58 -25.32
CA SER A 950 -27.13 -22.25 -26.23
C SER A 950 -26.44 -23.49 -25.64
N LEU A 951 -26.38 -23.62 -24.31
CA LEU A 951 -25.81 -24.79 -23.62
C LEU A 951 -26.87 -25.73 -23.03
N SER A 952 -28.17 -25.44 -23.16
CA SER A 952 -29.22 -26.35 -22.70
C SER A 952 -29.34 -27.59 -23.61
N PRO A 953 -29.30 -28.83 -23.07
CA PRO A 953 -29.14 -29.21 -21.66
C PRO A 953 -27.70 -29.15 -21.14
N VAL A 954 -27.50 -28.60 -19.94
CA VAL A 954 -26.26 -28.71 -19.16
C VAL A 954 -26.36 -29.93 -18.25
N THR A 955 -25.35 -30.82 -18.26
CA THR A 955 -25.30 -31.96 -17.34
C THR A 955 -24.75 -31.55 -15.98
N VAL A 956 -25.60 -31.61 -14.96
CA VAL A 956 -25.27 -31.36 -13.55
C VAL A 956 -25.01 -32.70 -12.86
N THR A 957 -23.83 -32.84 -12.26
CA THR A 957 -23.49 -34.00 -11.42
C THR A 957 -23.67 -33.62 -9.96
N VAL A 958 -24.54 -34.30 -9.22
CA VAL A 958 -24.70 -34.02 -7.78
C VAL A 958 -23.43 -34.42 -7.04
N PRO A 959 -22.75 -33.51 -6.32
CA PRO A 959 -21.49 -33.81 -5.63
C PRO A 959 -21.64 -34.94 -4.62
N ALA A 960 -20.56 -35.72 -4.42
CA ALA A 960 -20.56 -36.82 -3.45
C ALA A 960 -20.65 -36.33 -1.99
N ASN A 961 -20.21 -35.10 -1.73
CA ASN A 961 -20.24 -34.41 -0.45
C ASN A 961 -21.48 -33.51 -0.27
N ALA A 962 -22.44 -33.51 -1.22
CA ALA A 962 -23.65 -32.70 -1.08
C ALA A 962 -24.44 -33.10 0.18
N VAL A 963 -24.87 -32.09 0.94
CA VAL A 963 -25.62 -32.29 2.20
C VAL A 963 -27.03 -32.78 1.87
N VAL A 964 -27.50 -33.80 2.60
CA VAL A 964 -28.80 -34.47 2.38
C VAL A 964 -29.98 -33.68 2.96
N GLY A 965 -31.13 -33.66 2.26
CA GLY A 965 -32.34 -32.90 2.57
C GLY A 965 -32.68 -31.82 1.52
N GLU A 966 -33.35 -30.73 1.90
CA GLU A 966 -33.69 -29.62 1.00
C GLU A 966 -32.58 -28.55 0.93
N THR A 967 -32.23 -28.11 -0.28
CA THR A 967 -31.37 -26.97 -0.60
C THR A 967 -31.96 -26.13 -1.74
N ARG A 968 -31.26 -25.09 -2.21
CA ARG A 968 -31.74 -24.15 -3.22
C ARG A 968 -30.99 -24.24 -4.54
N MET A 969 -31.73 -24.12 -5.64
CA MET A 969 -31.20 -23.77 -6.95
C MET A 969 -31.68 -22.37 -7.33
N ARG A 970 -30.76 -21.51 -7.77
CA ARG A 970 -31.07 -20.18 -8.33
C ARG A 970 -30.80 -20.19 -9.82
N VAL A 971 -31.71 -19.62 -10.61
CA VAL A 971 -31.51 -19.40 -12.05
C VAL A 971 -31.68 -17.91 -12.31
N ALA A 972 -30.74 -17.30 -13.04
CA ALA A 972 -30.82 -15.89 -13.40
C ALA A 972 -30.56 -15.69 -14.89
N CYS A 973 -31.15 -14.64 -15.47
CA CYS A 973 -30.82 -14.17 -16.81
C CYS A 973 -30.52 -12.67 -16.80
N PHE A 974 -29.59 -12.23 -17.65
CA PHE A 974 -29.14 -10.83 -17.71
C PHE A 974 -28.83 -10.39 -19.15
N TYR A 975 -29.20 -9.16 -19.47
CA TYR A 975 -28.88 -8.52 -20.75
C TYR A 975 -27.38 -8.31 -20.93
N ASN A 976 -26.86 -8.81 -22.06
CA ASN A 976 -25.53 -8.51 -22.60
C ASN A 976 -24.30 -8.91 -21.75
N ALA A 977 -24.47 -9.59 -20.61
CA ALA A 977 -23.39 -10.27 -19.89
C ALA A 977 -23.93 -11.43 -19.03
N PRO A 978 -23.11 -12.42 -18.63
CA PRO A 978 -23.51 -13.47 -17.71
C PRO A 978 -23.94 -12.91 -16.33
N PRO A 979 -25.04 -13.39 -15.74
CA PRO A 979 -25.49 -12.94 -14.42
C PRO A 979 -24.61 -13.46 -13.27
N THR A 980 -24.72 -12.83 -12.10
CA THR A 980 -24.18 -13.31 -10.82
C THR A 980 -25.31 -13.73 -9.88
N ALA A 981 -25.04 -14.64 -8.93
CA ALA A 981 -26.07 -15.18 -8.04
C ALA A 981 -26.77 -14.13 -7.17
N CYS A 982 -26.10 -12.99 -6.91
CA CYS A 982 -26.58 -11.89 -6.06
C CYS A 982 -26.88 -10.58 -6.82
N MET A 983 -27.14 -10.64 -8.14
CA MET A 983 -27.42 -9.43 -8.93
C MET A 983 -28.72 -8.72 -8.50
N ASN A 984 -28.79 -7.38 -8.53
CA ASN A 984 -29.98 -6.64 -8.08
C ASN A 984 -30.34 -5.47 -9.02
N GLY A 985 -31.61 -5.34 -9.39
CA GLY A 985 -32.15 -4.18 -10.14
C GLY A 985 -31.81 -4.13 -11.64
N VAL A 986 -31.30 -5.22 -12.22
CA VAL A 986 -30.77 -5.26 -13.60
C VAL A 986 -31.82 -5.65 -14.65
N ASP A 987 -31.55 -5.42 -15.94
CA ASP A 987 -32.39 -5.92 -17.04
C ASP A 987 -32.27 -7.45 -17.17
N GLY A 988 -33.18 -8.14 -16.50
CA GLY A 988 -33.14 -9.59 -16.30
C GLY A 988 -34.25 -10.09 -15.39
N GLU A 989 -34.15 -11.34 -14.97
CA GLU A 989 -35.03 -12.00 -14.00
C GLU A 989 -34.23 -13.02 -13.19
N VAL A 990 -34.69 -13.29 -11.96
CA VAL A 990 -34.15 -14.34 -11.07
C VAL A 990 -35.29 -15.24 -10.58
N GLU A 991 -35.07 -16.54 -10.59
CA GLU A 991 -35.99 -17.56 -10.09
C GLU A 991 -35.28 -18.55 -9.16
N ASP A 992 -35.88 -18.84 -8.00
CA ASP A 992 -35.35 -19.82 -7.03
C ASP A 992 -36.25 -21.07 -6.96
N TYR A 993 -35.63 -22.25 -6.83
CA TYR A 993 -36.26 -23.56 -6.81
C TYR A 993 -35.72 -24.43 -5.68
N ALA A 994 -36.53 -25.35 -5.14
CA ALA A 994 -36.08 -26.28 -4.11
C ALA A 994 -35.44 -27.54 -4.71
N ILE A 995 -34.29 -27.95 -4.19
CA ILE A 995 -33.60 -29.19 -4.58
C ILE A 995 -33.55 -30.10 -3.37
N ILE A 996 -34.20 -31.25 -3.46
CA ILE A 996 -34.18 -32.28 -2.41
C ILE A 996 -33.07 -33.27 -2.76
N VAL A 997 -31.93 -33.11 -2.08
CA VAL A 997 -30.78 -33.99 -2.16
C VAL A 997 -31.05 -35.25 -1.34
N ASN A 998 -31.23 -36.36 -2.04
CA ASN A 998 -31.35 -37.66 -1.43
C ASN A 998 -29.97 -38.31 -1.35
N PRO A 999 -29.69 -39.08 -0.29
CA PRO A 999 -28.50 -39.90 -0.27
C PRO A 999 -28.56 -40.86 -1.45
N LEU A 1000 -27.41 -41.40 -1.86
CA LEU A 1000 -27.36 -42.45 -2.86
C LEU A 1000 -28.30 -43.53 -2.35
N GLY A 1001 -29.46 -43.69 -3.01
CA GLY A 1001 -30.37 -44.76 -2.66
C GLY A 1001 -29.50 -46.00 -2.62
N LEU A 1002 -29.46 -46.69 -1.48
CA LEU A 1002 -28.63 -47.87 -1.28
C LEU A 1002 -29.09 -48.90 -2.31
N SER A 1003 -28.51 -48.81 -3.50
CA SER A 1003 -28.76 -49.76 -4.56
C SER A 1003 -28.35 -51.11 -3.96
N VAL A 1004 -29.23 -52.09 -4.13
CA VAL A 1004 -28.90 -53.49 -3.90
C VAL A 1004 -27.82 -53.83 -4.92
N GLN A 1005 -26.56 -53.48 -4.63
CA GLN A 1005 -25.43 -53.96 -5.39
C GLN A 1005 -25.15 -55.36 -4.87
N ASN A 1006 -25.65 -56.37 -5.56
CA ASN A 1006 -25.25 -57.75 -5.31
C ASN A 1006 -23.91 -58.02 -5.99
N LYS A 1007 -22.83 -57.46 -5.46
CA LYS A 1007 -21.46 -57.76 -5.91
C LYS A 1007 -20.86 -58.98 -5.22
N ILE A 1008 -21.61 -59.62 -4.33
CA ILE A 1008 -21.23 -60.92 -3.76
C ILE A 1008 -21.40 -61.99 -4.85
N SER A 1009 -20.31 -62.68 -5.18
CA SER A 1009 -20.20 -63.60 -6.33
C SER A 1009 -21.07 -64.86 -6.21
N SER A 1010 -21.66 -65.11 -5.04
CA SER A 1010 -22.59 -66.21 -4.78
C SER A 1010 -24.01 -65.69 -4.47
N PRO A 1011 -25.06 -66.45 -4.82
CA PRO A 1011 -26.44 -66.03 -4.59
C PRO A 1011 -26.74 -66.06 -3.08
N VAL A 1012 -26.76 -64.88 -2.46
CA VAL A 1012 -27.15 -64.72 -1.06
C VAL A 1012 -28.67 -64.84 -0.91
N GLN A 1013 -29.13 -65.66 0.02
CA GLN A 1013 -30.55 -65.88 0.34
C GLN A 1013 -30.84 -65.41 1.76
N ILE A 1014 -31.95 -64.69 1.93
CA ILE A 1014 -32.40 -64.21 3.24
C ILE A 1014 -33.81 -64.73 3.48
N TYR A 1015 -33.99 -65.51 4.55
CA TYR A 1015 -35.27 -66.14 4.82
C TYR A 1015 -35.54 -66.38 6.33
N PRO A 1016 -36.80 -66.27 6.77
CA PRO A 1016 -37.93 -65.70 6.03
C PRO A 1016 -37.73 -64.19 5.82
N ASN A 1017 -38.18 -63.67 4.68
CA ASN A 1017 -38.20 -62.24 4.37
C ASN A 1017 -39.46 -61.96 3.53
N PRO A 1018 -40.56 -61.44 4.12
CA PRO A 1018 -40.62 -60.77 5.42
C PRO A 1018 -40.35 -61.66 6.65
N THR A 1019 -39.87 -61.06 7.75
CA THR A 1019 -39.50 -61.72 9.01
C THR A 1019 -40.28 -61.16 10.21
N THR A 1020 -40.47 -61.94 11.27
CA THR A 1020 -40.96 -61.45 12.58
C THR A 1020 -39.82 -60.88 13.46
N GLY A 1021 -38.65 -60.65 12.86
CA GLY A 1021 -37.44 -60.18 13.54
C GLY A 1021 -36.39 -61.25 13.80
N LYS A 1022 -36.56 -62.49 13.32
CA LYS A 1022 -35.50 -63.53 13.26
C LYS A 1022 -35.40 -64.07 11.84
N PHE A 1023 -34.21 -64.01 11.26
CA PHE A 1023 -34.00 -64.45 9.88
C PHE A 1023 -32.60 -65.04 9.71
N ALA A 1024 -32.45 -65.91 8.72
CA ALA A 1024 -31.18 -66.50 8.33
C ALA A 1024 -30.67 -65.83 7.06
N VAL A 1025 -29.34 -65.76 6.95
CA VAL A 1025 -28.60 -65.35 5.76
C VAL A 1025 -27.77 -66.55 5.32
N ASP A 1026 -28.05 -67.09 4.14
CA ASP A 1026 -27.22 -68.08 3.45
C ASP A 1026 -26.40 -67.35 2.39
N LEU A 1027 -25.08 -67.34 2.54
CA LEU A 1027 -24.15 -66.69 1.62
C LEU A 1027 -23.92 -67.51 0.34
N GLY A 1028 -24.47 -68.72 0.21
CA GLY A 1028 -24.32 -69.61 -0.95
C GLY A 1028 -22.99 -70.38 -0.99
N LYS A 1029 -21.92 -69.84 -0.40
CA LYS A 1029 -20.63 -70.51 -0.15
C LYS A 1029 -20.02 -70.04 1.18
N LEU A 1030 -18.95 -70.68 1.62
CA LEU A 1030 -18.22 -70.33 2.84
C LEU A 1030 -17.28 -69.14 2.57
N TYR A 1031 -17.32 -68.14 3.45
CA TYR A 1031 -16.44 -66.96 3.42
C TYR A 1031 -15.59 -66.90 4.68
N GLN A 1032 -14.36 -66.37 4.57
CA GLN A 1032 -13.41 -66.35 5.69
C GLN A 1032 -13.66 -65.18 6.63
N SER A 1033 -13.98 -63.99 6.11
CA SER A 1033 -14.32 -62.81 6.89
C SER A 1033 -15.63 -62.18 6.42
N ILE A 1034 -16.56 -61.94 7.33
CA ILE A 1034 -17.88 -61.40 7.05
C ILE A 1034 -18.20 -60.31 8.07
N ARG A 1035 -18.30 -59.06 7.62
CA ARG A 1035 -18.87 -57.96 8.40
C ARG A 1035 -20.33 -57.76 8.00
N VAL A 1036 -21.20 -57.77 8.99
CA VAL A 1036 -22.63 -57.57 8.85
C VAL A 1036 -23.02 -56.24 9.49
N GLU A 1037 -23.76 -55.43 8.78
CA GLU A 1037 -24.36 -54.19 9.28
C GLU A 1037 -25.83 -54.18 8.91
N ILE A 1038 -26.69 -53.80 9.85
CA ILE A 1038 -28.09 -53.53 9.58
C ILE A 1038 -28.35 -52.07 9.91
N THR A 1039 -28.89 -51.33 8.95
CA THR A 1039 -29.35 -49.95 9.13
C THR A 1039 -30.86 -49.89 8.94
N ASP A 1040 -31.49 -48.85 9.47
CA ASP A 1040 -32.83 -48.46 9.02
C ASP A 1040 -32.75 -47.72 7.66
N VAL A 1041 -33.90 -47.26 7.16
CA VAL A 1041 -34.00 -46.56 5.87
C VAL A 1041 -33.40 -45.16 5.87
N SER A 1042 -33.13 -44.55 7.03
CA SER A 1042 -32.42 -43.26 7.13
C SER A 1042 -30.91 -43.43 7.26
N GLY A 1043 -30.40 -44.67 7.27
CA GLY A 1043 -28.98 -44.97 7.37
C GLY A 1043 -28.46 -45.10 8.80
N LYS A 1044 -29.32 -45.01 9.81
CA LYS A 1044 -28.93 -45.20 11.22
C LYS A 1044 -28.53 -46.66 11.44
N LEU A 1045 -27.33 -46.88 11.97
CA LEU A 1045 -26.84 -48.21 12.32
C LEU A 1045 -27.66 -48.81 13.48
N ILE A 1046 -28.31 -49.95 13.23
CA ILE A 1046 -29.14 -50.68 14.18
C ILE A 1046 -28.37 -51.85 14.80
N TYR A 1047 -27.58 -52.55 13.98
CA TYR A 1047 -26.88 -53.76 14.40
C TYR A 1047 -25.60 -53.96 13.59
N THR A 1048 -24.52 -54.38 14.23
CA THR A 1048 -23.32 -54.83 13.54
C THR A 1048 -22.73 -56.07 14.20
N THR A 1049 -22.16 -56.97 13.39
CA THR A 1049 -21.41 -58.13 13.88
C THR A 1049 -20.37 -58.55 12.85
N GLN A 1050 -19.32 -59.24 13.31
CA GLN A 1050 -18.38 -59.93 12.44
C GLN A 1050 -18.52 -61.45 12.63
N LYS A 1051 -18.37 -62.19 11.55
CA LYS A 1051 -18.36 -63.65 11.49
C LYS A 1051 -17.20 -64.10 10.63
N GLU A 1052 -16.68 -65.27 10.95
CA GLU A 1052 -15.60 -65.87 10.21
C GLU A 1052 -15.94 -67.32 9.86
N ASN A 1053 -15.37 -67.81 8.77
CA ASN A 1053 -15.44 -69.21 8.34
C ASN A 1053 -16.86 -69.79 8.33
N THR A 1054 -17.84 -69.02 7.85
CA THR A 1054 -19.23 -69.47 7.80
C THR A 1054 -19.88 -69.20 6.44
N ARG A 1055 -20.88 -70.02 6.12
CA ARG A 1055 -21.82 -69.83 5.02
C ARG A 1055 -23.17 -69.31 5.51
N PHE A 1056 -23.57 -69.70 6.73
CA PHE A 1056 -24.90 -69.45 7.27
C PHE A 1056 -24.81 -68.61 8.54
N MET A 1057 -25.70 -67.63 8.67
CA MET A 1057 -25.79 -66.76 9.83
C MET A 1057 -27.25 -66.56 10.23
N ASN A 1058 -27.55 -66.69 11.52
CA ASN A 1058 -28.87 -66.36 12.06
C ASN A 1058 -28.78 -64.99 12.74
N LEU A 1059 -29.66 -64.07 12.33
CA LEU A 1059 -29.70 -62.69 12.79
C LEU A 1059 -31.05 -62.38 13.44
N LYS A 1060 -31.05 -61.40 14.36
CA LYS A 1060 -32.25 -60.98 15.09
C LYS A 1060 -32.38 -59.45 15.13
N LEU A 1061 -33.48 -58.95 14.58
CA LEU A 1061 -33.90 -57.55 14.62
C LEU A 1061 -34.89 -57.32 15.78
N LYS A 1062 -34.50 -56.50 16.76
CA LYS A 1062 -35.33 -56.15 17.93
C LYS A 1062 -36.23 -54.93 17.71
N GLU A 1063 -35.91 -54.09 16.74
CA GLU A 1063 -36.60 -52.83 16.43
C GLU A 1063 -38.01 -53.01 15.88
N ALA A 1064 -38.78 -51.92 15.75
CA ALA A 1064 -40.19 -51.95 15.32
C ALA A 1064 -40.39 -52.56 13.91
N ALA A 1065 -41.64 -52.89 13.56
CA ALA A 1065 -41.99 -53.31 12.20
C ALA A 1065 -41.58 -52.22 11.19
N GLY A 1066 -41.00 -52.63 10.06
CA GLY A 1066 -40.42 -51.70 9.10
C GLY A 1066 -39.44 -52.35 8.13
N VAL A 1067 -38.90 -51.53 7.23
CA VAL A 1067 -37.88 -51.94 6.25
C VAL A 1067 -36.49 -51.64 6.83
N TYR A 1068 -35.59 -52.62 6.73
CA TYR A 1068 -34.20 -52.52 7.13
C TYR A 1068 -33.28 -52.92 5.98
N LEU A 1069 -32.02 -52.48 6.03
CA LEU A 1069 -31.00 -52.79 5.04
C LEU A 1069 -29.88 -53.58 5.69
N LEU A 1070 -29.65 -54.80 5.20
CA LEU A 1070 -28.56 -55.68 5.60
C LEU A 1070 -27.38 -55.51 4.63
N LYS A 1071 -26.32 -54.84 5.07
CA LYS A 1071 -25.04 -54.78 4.36
C LYS A 1071 -24.14 -55.93 4.83
N LEU A 1072 -23.60 -56.65 3.86
CA LEU A 1072 -22.66 -57.75 4.02
C LEU A 1072 -21.37 -57.37 3.31
N GLN A 1073 -20.27 -57.32 4.03
CA GLN A 1073 -18.93 -57.25 3.44
C GLN A 1073 -18.28 -58.61 3.67
N VAL A 1074 -18.07 -59.38 2.61
CA VAL A 1074 -17.48 -60.72 2.65
C VAL A 1074 -16.16 -60.72 1.92
N ASP A 1075 -15.07 -61.01 2.62
CA ASP A 1075 -13.70 -60.81 2.13
C ASP A 1075 -13.54 -59.40 1.50
N ASN A 1076 -13.38 -59.28 0.16
CA ASN A 1076 -13.30 -58.02 -0.58
C ASN A 1076 -14.58 -57.65 -1.36
N GLU A 1077 -15.67 -58.42 -1.21
CA GLU A 1077 -16.95 -58.20 -1.88
C GLU A 1077 -17.96 -57.53 -0.92
N ILE A 1078 -18.83 -56.66 -1.45
CA ILE A 1078 -19.85 -55.97 -0.65
C ILE A 1078 -21.22 -56.18 -1.32
N GLY A 1079 -22.21 -56.59 -0.51
CA GLY A 1079 -23.60 -56.78 -0.92
C GLY A 1079 -24.56 -56.10 0.05
N THR A 1080 -25.60 -55.45 -0.45
CA THR A 1080 -26.64 -54.83 0.39
C THR A 1080 -28.00 -55.41 0.06
N TYR A 1081 -28.75 -55.88 1.06
CA TYR A 1081 -30.00 -56.61 0.89
C TYR A 1081 -31.14 -56.01 1.72
N LYS A 1082 -32.36 -56.00 1.19
CA LYS A 1082 -33.55 -55.53 1.91
C LYS A 1082 -34.08 -56.61 2.87
N VAL A 1083 -34.36 -56.25 4.12
CA VAL A 1083 -35.03 -57.11 5.12
C VAL A 1083 -36.31 -56.41 5.58
N ILE A 1084 -37.46 -57.06 5.43
CA ILE A 1084 -38.76 -56.53 5.83
C ILE A 1084 -39.16 -57.20 7.14
N LYS A 1085 -39.35 -56.42 8.21
CA LYS A 1085 -39.90 -56.92 9.47
C LYS A 1085 -41.38 -56.56 9.58
N GLU A 1086 -42.22 -57.58 9.72
CA GLU A 1086 -43.67 -57.43 9.98
C GLU A 1086 -43.97 -57.18 11.46
#